data_AF-A0A1S3A9J5-F1
#
_entry.id   AF-A0A1S3A9J5-F1
#
_cell.length_a   1.000
_cell.length_b   1.000
_cell.length_c   1.000
_cell.angle_alpha   90.00
_cell.angle_beta   90.00
_cell.angle_gamma   90.00
#
_symmetry.space_group_name_H-M   'P 1'
#
loop_
_entity.id
_entity.type
_entity.pdbx_description
1 polymer ?
#
loop_
_entity_poly.entity_id
_entity_poly.type
_entity_poly.pdbx_seq_one_letter_code
_entity_poly.pdbx_strand_id
1 'polypeptide(L)'
;MSAETPKILNIDLQNLEVQTFTVEKLLEPLIIQVTTLVNCPQNPSSRKKGCSKRARVLLASVEEATWNLLDKGEKIAQEATVLKQELTAVLEEVQKESEALKASAERFADDPCCFPKREAVVQVARALLTAVTRLLILADMTDVMCLLQYVSAFQRTFESLQNVSNKSDLQKTYQKLGKELEDLDYLAFKRQQDLKSPNQRDEIAGARASLKENSPLLHSICTACLEHSDVASLKATKDTICEEIQNALHVISNASQGVQNIVDLPEPQESTLGSALDELENLIVLDPLTVSEEEIRPSLEKRLEAIISGAALLADSSCTRDFHRERIIAECNAIRQALQELLSEYMNNTGRKERSSTLNIAIDNMCKKTRDLRRQLRKAIIDHVSDSFLDTTVPLLVLIEAAKNGREKEIREYAAIFHEHTSRLVEVANLACSMSINEDGIKIVRIAANHLETLCPQIINAALALASRPNSQVVKKTMEMYKRTWENHIHVLTEAVDDITSIDDFLAVSESHILEDINKCIIALKDQDTEHLDRAAGAIRARAARVAHIVTGEMDSYEPGAYTEGVMRNVNFLTSSAIPEFVTQVNVALEALSQNSLEVFEDNQFVDISKKIYDTVHDIRCSVMMIRSSQGEKIEVLPCQLPGLIESVPEYSLPLITEGFSVKLTEEIANQNASGRWESTVLLLKMAWIGAERLQSQALISTYHVFQPTPVSPAV
;
A
#
# COMPACT_ATOMS: atom_id res chain seq x y z
N MET A 1 -9.30 -1.06 -40.15
CA MET A 1 -9.75 0.32 -40.40
C MET A 1 -8.51 1.16 -40.70
N SER A 2 -8.64 2.21 -41.51
CA SER A 2 -7.55 2.94 -42.16
C SER A 2 -6.45 3.38 -41.20
N ALA A 3 -5.19 3.23 -41.62
CA ALA A 3 -4.02 3.83 -41.01
C ALA A 3 -4.21 5.36 -40.94
N GLU A 4 -4.67 5.85 -39.81
CA GLU A 4 -4.64 7.27 -39.50
C GLU A 4 -3.17 7.67 -39.34
N THR A 5 -2.75 8.61 -40.19
CA THR A 5 -1.56 9.44 -39.98
C THR A 5 -1.46 9.87 -38.51
N PRO A 6 -0.25 9.90 -37.91
CA PRO A 6 -0.09 10.28 -36.52
C PRO A 6 -0.77 11.63 -36.31
N LYS A 7 -1.67 11.69 -35.31
CA LYS A 7 -2.36 12.92 -34.91
C LYS A 7 -1.33 14.03 -34.84
N ILE A 8 -1.46 15.01 -35.73
CA ILE A 8 -0.68 16.24 -35.69
C ILE A 8 -0.92 16.82 -34.30
N LEU A 9 0.15 16.88 -33.49
CA LEU A 9 0.13 17.50 -32.17
C LEU A 9 -0.53 18.88 -32.31
N ASN A 10 -1.69 19.07 -31.69
CA ASN A 10 -2.36 20.36 -31.66
C ASN A 10 -1.70 21.18 -30.55
N ILE A 11 -0.53 21.78 -30.86
CA ILE A 11 0.35 22.43 -29.88
C ILE A 11 -0.12 23.86 -29.65
N ASP A 12 -0.55 24.17 -28.42
CA ASP A 12 -0.66 25.55 -27.95
C ASP A 12 0.71 26.04 -27.49
N LEU A 13 1.44 26.70 -28.39
CA LEU A 13 2.80 27.24 -28.17
C LEU A 13 2.86 28.36 -27.12
N GLN A 14 1.72 28.78 -26.55
CA GLN A 14 1.64 29.86 -25.56
C GLN A 14 1.64 29.37 -24.11
N ASN A 15 1.39 28.08 -23.85
CA ASN A 15 1.26 27.48 -22.51
C ASN A 15 2.20 26.29 -22.30
N LEU A 16 3.49 26.44 -22.65
CA LEU A 16 4.48 25.36 -22.51
C LEU A 16 5.04 25.31 -21.08
N GLU A 17 4.61 24.33 -20.30
CA GLU A 17 5.16 24.03 -18.97
C GLU A 17 6.39 23.11 -19.05
N VAL A 18 7.36 23.31 -18.15
CA VAL A 18 8.55 22.44 -18.05
C VAL A 18 8.18 21.15 -17.31
N GLN A 19 8.09 20.05 -18.05
CA GLN A 19 7.65 18.74 -17.53
C GLN A 19 8.80 17.80 -17.11
N THR A 20 10.06 18.13 -17.44
CA THR A 20 11.21 17.26 -17.19
C THR A 20 12.32 17.87 -16.34
N PHE A 21 12.98 17.02 -15.56
CA PHE A 21 14.13 17.39 -14.73
C PHE A 21 15.33 17.83 -15.56
N THR A 22 15.53 17.22 -16.74
CA THR A 22 16.62 17.61 -17.65
C THR A 22 16.47 19.05 -18.11
N VAL A 23 15.27 19.47 -18.56
CA VAL A 23 15.02 20.86 -18.97
C VAL A 23 15.20 21.82 -17.78
N GLU A 24 14.68 21.47 -16.60
CA GLU A 24 14.85 22.27 -15.38
C GLU A 24 16.32 22.47 -14.99
N LYS A 25 17.11 21.38 -14.95
CA LYS A 25 18.54 21.43 -14.64
C LYS A 25 19.36 22.23 -15.66
N LEU A 26 18.98 22.18 -16.93
CA LEU A 26 19.63 22.97 -17.98
C LEU A 26 19.28 24.46 -17.90
N LEU A 27 18.07 24.79 -17.43
CA LEU A 27 17.64 26.18 -17.23
C LEU A 27 18.18 26.80 -15.93
N GLU A 28 18.40 26.02 -14.88
CA GLU A 28 18.80 26.51 -13.55
C GLU A 28 20.04 27.45 -13.57
N PRO A 29 21.17 27.12 -14.22
CA PRO A 29 22.33 28.01 -14.30
C PRO A 29 22.01 29.34 -14.99
N LEU A 30 21.22 29.31 -16.06
CA LEU A 30 20.79 30.49 -16.81
C LEU A 30 19.85 31.36 -15.97
N ILE A 31 18.89 30.75 -15.26
CA ILE A 31 17.99 31.45 -14.34
C ILE A 31 18.80 32.12 -13.22
N ILE A 32 19.77 31.43 -12.62
CA ILE A 32 20.61 32.01 -11.55
C ILE A 32 21.42 33.20 -12.07
N GLN A 33 22.04 33.08 -13.25
CA GLN A 33 22.85 34.13 -13.86
C GLN A 33 22.01 35.35 -14.25
N VAL A 34 20.86 35.14 -14.90
CA VAL A 34 19.90 36.20 -15.24
C VAL A 34 19.33 36.84 -13.98
N THR A 35 18.94 36.05 -12.97
CA THR A 35 18.42 36.56 -11.69
C THR A 35 19.46 37.38 -10.94
N THR A 36 20.74 37.01 -11.00
CA THR A 36 21.86 37.77 -10.40
C THR A 36 22.08 39.11 -11.11
N LEU A 37 21.84 39.18 -12.42
CA LEU A 37 21.83 40.45 -13.18
C LEU A 37 20.62 41.33 -12.81
N VAL A 38 19.48 40.71 -12.47
CA VAL A 38 18.21 41.39 -12.15
C VAL A 38 18.17 41.90 -10.68
N ASN A 39 18.62 41.10 -9.71
CA ASN A 39 18.52 41.38 -8.27
C ASN A 39 19.69 42.23 -7.77
N CYS A 40 19.54 43.55 -7.89
CA CYS A 40 20.23 44.56 -7.06
C CYS A 40 19.18 45.47 -6.43
N PRO A 41 19.29 45.86 -5.13
CA PRO A 41 18.22 46.55 -4.40
C PRO A 41 17.71 47.80 -5.14
N GLN A 42 16.40 48.02 -5.11
CA GLN A 42 15.73 49.18 -5.72
C GLN A 42 16.10 50.52 -5.05
N ASN A 43 16.74 50.50 -3.87
CA ASN A 43 17.19 51.69 -3.17
C ASN A 43 18.73 51.82 -3.23
N PRO A 44 19.28 52.81 -3.94
CA PRO A 44 20.71 53.08 -3.89
C PRO A 44 21.07 53.64 -2.51
N SER A 45 21.80 52.86 -1.70
CA SER A 45 22.43 53.42 -0.50
C SER A 45 23.40 54.53 -0.93
N SER A 46 23.31 55.71 -0.33
CA SER A 46 24.10 56.93 -0.65
C SER A 46 25.61 56.83 -0.43
N ARG A 47 26.15 55.64 -0.18
CA ARG A 47 27.58 55.39 -0.05
C ARG A 47 28.14 54.86 -1.36
N LYS A 48 29.02 55.65 -1.98
CA LYS A 48 29.91 55.21 -3.06
C LYS A 48 30.70 53.97 -2.61
N LYS A 49 30.23 52.78 -3.00
CA LYS A 49 31.07 51.57 -3.12
C LYS A 49 31.05 51.14 -4.57
N GLY A 50 32.11 51.54 -5.27
CA GLY A 50 32.37 51.14 -6.63
C GLY A 50 32.93 49.72 -6.72
N CYS A 51 33.01 49.30 -7.99
CA CYS A 51 33.60 48.08 -8.55
C CYS A 51 32.68 46.83 -8.59
N SER A 52 31.66 46.85 -9.45
CA SER A 52 31.23 45.59 -10.11
C SER A 52 32.33 45.16 -11.09
N LYS A 53 33.31 44.39 -10.61
CA LYS A 53 34.20 43.59 -11.46
C LYS A 53 33.52 42.31 -11.98
N ARG A 54 32.20 42.15 -11.80
CA ARG A 54 31.47 40.90 -12.05
C ARG A 54 30.57 40.89 -13.28
N ALA A 55 30.13 42.04 -13.81
CA ALA A 55 29.21 42.07 -14.95
C ALA A 55 29.82 41.48 -16.24
N ARG A 56 31.09 41.82 -16.55
CA ARG A 56 31.80 41.27 -17.73
C ARG A 56 32.09 39.77 -17.61
N VAL A 57 32.34 39.26 -16.40
CA VAL A 57 32.58 37.83 -16.15
C VAL A 57 31.27 37.03 -16.23
N LEU A 58 30.18 37.57 -15.68
CA LEU A 58 28.85 36.98 -15.81
C LEU A 58 28.39 36.97 -17.27
N LEU A 59 28.62 38.07 -18.01
CA LEU A 59 28.31 38.15 -19.44
C LEU A 59 29.11 37.12 -20.26
N ALA A 60 30.42 37.00 -20.01
CA ALA A 60 31.25 36.00 -20.69
C ALA A 60 30.75 34.57 -20.41
N SER A 61 30.31 34.28 -19.18
CA SER A 61 29.75 32.97 -18.83
C SER A 61 28.39 32.70 -19.50
N VAL A 62 27.52 33.72 -19.62
CA VAL A 62 26.24 33.60 -20.33
C VAL A 62 26.49 33.41 -21.83
N GLU A 63 27.41 34.18 -22.42
CA GLU A 63 27.82 34.05 -23.83
C GLU A 63 28.35 32.63 -24.12
N GLU A 64 29.26 32.12 -23.29
CA GLU A 64 29.80 30.76 -23.44
C GLU A 64 28.70 29.68 -23.30
N ALA A 65 27.80 29.81 -22.33
CA ALA A 65 26.69 28.88 -22.15
C ALA A 65 25.72 28.89 -23.33
N THR A 66 25.33 30.08 -23.81
CA THR A 66 24.46 30.22 -24.99
C THR A 66 25.11 29.71 -26.27
N TRP A 67 26.41 29.97 -26.46
CA TRP A 67 27.14 29.50 -27.63
C TRP A 67 27.25 27.97 -27.66
N ASN A 68 27.57 27.35 -26.52
CA ASN A 68 27.59 25.89 -26.39
C ASN A 68 26.21 25.27 -26.66
N LEU A 69 25.13 25.96 -26.27
CA LEU A 69 23.77 25.52 -26.50
C LEU A 69 23.37 25.66 -27.99
N LEU A 70 23.78 26.74 -28.65
CA LEU A 70 23.60 26.95 -30.09
C LEU A 70 24.39 25.94 -30.93
N ASP A 71 25.68 25.73 -30.65
CA ASP A 71 26.53 24.77 -31.39
C ASP A 71 25.97 23.33 -31.30
N LYS A 72 25.52 22.92 -30.10
CA LYS A 72 24.88 21.61 -29.93
C LYS A 72 23.50 21.57 -30.58
N GLY A 73 22.70 22.62 -30.43
CA GLY A 73 21.37 22.73 -31.00
C GLY A 73 21.37 22.67 -32.52
N GLU A 74 22.31 23.34 -33.18
CA GLU A 74 22.48 23.29 -34.64
C GLU A 74 22.82 21.89 -35.13
N LYS A 75 23.71 21.16 -34.44
CA LYS A 75 24.03 19.76 -34.76
C LYS A 75 22.78 18.87 -34.64
N ILE A 76 22.03 19.01 -33.55
CA ILE A 76 20.79 18.27 -33.33
C ILE A 76 19.75 18.62 -34.41
N ALA A 77 19.57 19.90 -34.75
CA ALA A 77 18.62 20.32 -35.78
C ALA A 77 18.99 19.83 -37.18
N GLN A 78 20.27 19.63 -37.47
CA GLN A 78 20.72 19.02 -38.74
C GLN A 78 20.29 17.55 -38.84
N GLU A 79 20.42 16.81 -37.75
CA GLU A 79 20.10 15.37 -37.63
C GLU A 79 18.60 15.11 -37.36
N ALA A 80 17.86 16.11 -36.91
CA ALA A 80 16.44 16.00 -36.60
C ALA A 80 15.60 15.63 -37.83
N THR A 81 14.84 14.54 -37.71
CA THR A 81 13.89 14.07 -38.73
C THR A 81 12.50 14.69 -38.54
N VAL A 82 12.23 15.25 -37.36
CA VAL A 82 10.95 15.84 -36.96
C VAL A 82 11.20 17.18 -36.27
N LEU A 83 10.27 18.14 -36.37
CA LEU A 83 10.37 19.50 -35.83
C LEU A 83 11.61 20.31 -36.28
N LYS A 84 12.21 19.95 -37.42
CA LYS A 84 13.44 20.57 -37.92
C LYS A 84 13.28 22.07 -38.18
N GLN A 85 12.14 22.49 -38.76
CA GLN A 85 11.91 23.90 -39.09
C GLN A 85 11.72 24.73 -37.81
N GLU A 86 10.99 24.19 -36.85
CA GLU A 86 10.70 24.79 -35.56
C GLU A 86 11.96 24.91 -34.70
N LEU A 87 12.78 23.86 -34.64
CA LEU A 87 14.09 23.90 -33.96
C LEU A 87 15.02 24.93 -34.59
N THR A 88 15.09 24.99 -35.93
CA THR A 88 15.93 25.97 -36.63
C THR A 88 15.47 27.41 -36.35
N ALA A 89 14.15 27.67 -36.40
CA ALA A 89 13.60 28.99 -36.12
C ALA A 89 13.86 29.46 -34.68
N VAL A 90 13.76 28.56 -33.70
CA VAL A 90 14.04 28.92 -32.29
C VAL A 90 15.55 29.09 -32.06
N LEU A 91 16.42 28.35 -32.75
CA LEU A 91 17.87 28.58 -32.71
C LEU A 91 18.23 29.98 -33.25
N GLU A 92 17.61 30.41 -34.35
CA GLU A 92 17.76 31.78 -34.87
C GLU A 92 17.26 32.83 -33.87
N GLU A 93 16.15 32.58 -33.17
CA GLU A 93 15.64 33.43 -32.08
C GLU A 93 16.63 33.53 -30.91
N VAL A 94 17.16 32.40 -30.44
CA VAL A 94 18.17 32.35 -29.38
C VAL A 94 19.45 33.10 -29.79
N GLN A 95 19.91 32.93 -31.04
CA GLN A 95 21.07 33.66 -31.56
C GLN A 95 20.82 35.17 -31.55
N LYS A 96 19.69 35.62 -32.08
CA LYS A 96 19.32 37.04 -32.11
C LYS A 96 19.25 37.65 -30.71
N GLU A 97 18.58 36.99 -29.77
CA GLU A 97 18.45 37.50 -28.39
C GLU A 97 19.78 37.45 -27.64
N SER A 98 20.67 36.50 -27.96
CA SER A 98 22.03 36.44 -27.39
C SER A 98 22.90 37.62 -27.83
N GLU A 99 22.84 38.01 -29.11
CA GLU A 99 23.55 39.16 -29.66
C GLU A 99 23.01 40.48 -29.08
N ALA A 100 21.68 40.58 -28.91
CA ALA A 100 21.05 41.71 -28.26
C ALA A 100 21.44 41.82 -26.78
N LEU A 101 21.57 40.70 -26.06
CA LEU A 101 21.99 40.66 -24.67
C LEU A 101 23.42 41.16 -24.54
N LYS A 102 24.32 40.68 -25.40
CA LYS A 102 25.71 41.13 -25.47
C LYS A 102 25.81 42.64 -25.64
N ALA A 103 25.15 43.19 -26.66
CA ALA A 103 25.20 44.62 -26.93
C ALA A 103 24.61 45.47 -25.78
N SER A 104 23.54 45.00 -25.14
CA SER A 104 22.90 45.69 -24.01
C SER A 104 23.76 45.60 -22.74
N ALA A 105 24.36 44.43 -22.49
CA ALA A 105 25.19 44.18 -21.33
C ALA A 105 26.54 44.89 -21.39
N GLU A 106 27.16 45.04 -22.58
CA GLU A 106 28.34 45.88 -22.79
C GLU A 106 28.05 47.34 -22.43
N ARG A 107 26.93 47.89 -22.95
CA ARG A 107 26.49 49.27 -22.65
C ARG A 107 26.21 49.48 -21.16
N PHE A 108 25.67 48.48 -20.48
CA PHE A 108 25.45 48.50 -19.03
C PHE A 108 26.76 48.35 -18.25
N ALA A 109 27.68 47.48 -18.69
CA ALA A 109 28.97 47.29 -18.02
C ALA A 109 29.82 48.56 -18.04
N ASP A 110 29.68 49.39 -19.07
CA ASP A 110 30.35 50.68 -19.20
C ASP A 110 29.70 51.79 -18.32
N ASP A 111 28.44 51.62 -17.93
CA ASP A 111 27.70 52.58 -17.08
C ASP A 111 26.66 51.88 -16.17
N PRO A 112 27.11 51.21 -15.09
CA PRO A 112 26.27 50.34 -14.27
C PRO A 112 25.24 51.06 -13.40
N CYS A 113 25.36 52.38 -13.25
CA CYS A 113 24.46 53.21 -12.45
C CYS A 113 23.27 53.73 -13.26
N CYS A 114 23.26 53.54 -14.58
CA CYS A 114 22.21 54.00 -15.47
C CYS A 114 20.98 53.06 -15.42
N PHE A 115 19.89 53.55 -14.82
CA PHE A 115 18.66 52.78 -14.65
C PHE A 115 18.05 52.30 -15.99
N PRO A 116 17.90 53.13 -17.04
CA PRO A 116 17.39 52.68 -18.34
C PRO A 116 18.24 51.58 -19.00
N LYS A 117 19.57 51.64 -18.86
CA LYS A 117 20.47 50.60 -19.40
C LYS A 117 20.33 49.28 -18.64
N ARG A 118 20.10 49.35 -17.32
CA ARG A 118 19.81 48.17 -16.50
C ARG A 118 18.48 47.53 -16.90
N GLU A 119 17.43 48.32 -17.07
CA GLU A 119 16.11 47.83 -17.49
C GLU A 119 16.17 47.15 -18.87
N ALA A 120 16.91 47.74 -19.82
CA ALA A 120 17.14 47.15 -21.14
C ALA A 120 17.83 45.77 -21.05
N VAL A 121 18.87 45.62 -20.22
CA VAL A 121 19.54 44.32 -20.01
C VAL A 121 18.60 43.29 -19.41
N VAL A 122 17.78 43.68 -18.43
CA VAL A 122 16.80 42.78 -17.80
C VAL A 122 15.75 42.31 -18.82
N GLN A 123 15.27 43.20 -19.68
CA GLN A 123 14.27 42.85 -20.69
C GLN A 123 14.84 41.84 -21.70
N VAL A 124 16.05 42.08 -22.21
CA VAL A 124 16.69 41.18 -23.18
C VAL A 124 17.11 39.85 -22.53
N ALA A 125 17.57 39.86 -21.28
CA ALA A 125 17.89 38.63 -20.56
C ALA A 125 16.65 37.75 -20.31
N ARG A 126 15.48 38.36 -20.06
CA ARG A 126 14.20 37.64 -19.99
C ARG A 126 13.79 37.07 -21.36
N ALA A 127 13.96 37.84 -22.44
CA ALA A 127 13.67 37.37 -23.79
C ALA A 127 14.55 36.17 -24.18
N LEU A 128 15.85 36.23 -23.88
CA LEU A 128 16.77 35.12 -24.07
C LEU A 128 16.36 33.89 -23.25
N LEU A 129 15.99 34.06 -21.98
CA LEU A 129 15.54 32.95 -21.14
C LEU A 129 14.27 32.28 -21.73
N THR A 130 13.33 33.08 -22.23
CA THR A 130 12.13 32.56 -22.92
C THR A 130 12.51 31.77 -24.18
N ALA A 131 13.41 32.30 -25.02
CA ALA A 131 13.86 31.63 -26.24
C ALA A 131 14.58 30.31 -25.94
N VAL A 132 15.48 30.30 -24.94
CA VAL A 132 16.18 29.07 -24.52
C VAL A 132 15.21 28.06 -23.90
N THR A 133 14.23 28.51 -23.12
CA THR A 133 13.18 27.62 -22.56
C THR A 133 12.39 26.95 -23.68
N ARG A 134 11.96 27.72 -24.70
CA ARG A 134 11.28 27.17 -25.89
C ARG A 134 12.13 26.16 -26.64
N LEU A 135 13.43 26.43 -26.80
CA LEU A 135 14.35 25.52 -27.47
C LEU A 135 14.45 24.18 -26.75
N LEU A 136 14.62 24.22 -25.42
CA LEU A 136 14.72 23.02 -24.60
C LEU A 136 13.40 22.23 -24.56
N ILE A 137 12.25 22.90 -24.56
CA ILE A 137 10.95 22.24 -24.65
C ILE A 137 10.76 21.58 -26.02
N LEU A 138 11.15 22.23 -27.12
CA LEU A 138 11.11 21.58 -28.45
C LEU A 138 12.06 20.39 -28.56
N ALA A 139 13.23 20.46 -27.91
CA ALA A 139 14.14 19.32 -27.82
C ALA A 139 13.49 18.15 -27.06
N ASP A 140 12.87 18.41 -25.90
CA ASP A 140 12.10 17.41 -25.14
C ASP A 140 10.99 16.78 -25.98
N MET A 141 10.23 17.60 -26.72
CA MET A 141 9.18 17.11 -27.62
C MET A 141 9.75 16.21 -28.73
N THR A 142 10.95 16.48 -29.22
CA THR A 142 11.62 15.63 -30.21
C THR A 142 11.91 14.24 -29.63
N ASP A 143 12.36 14.17 -28.37
CA ASP A 143 12.56 12.90 -27.66
C ASP A 143 11.23 12.15 -27.46
N VAL A 144 10.14 12.85 -27.12
CA VAL A 144 8.80 12.25 -27.04
C VAL A 144 8.36 11.70 -28.39
N MET A 145 8.55 12.44 -29.49
CA MET A 145 8.19 11.96 -30.82
C MET A 145 9.01 10.74 -31.24
N CYS A 146 10.29 10.68 -30.87
CA CYS A 146 11.13 9.50 -31.06
C CYS A 146 10.53 8.29 -30.33
N LEU A 147 10.19 8.43 -29.05
CA LEU A 147 9.52 7.38 -28.27
C LEU A 147 8.21 6.91 -28.94
N LEU A 148 7.37 7.83 -29.42
CA LEU A 148 6.10 7.48 -30.09
C LEU A 148 6.30 6.74 -31.43
N GLN A 149 7.42 6.96 -32.13
CA GLN A 149 7.76 6.18 -33.31
C GLN A 149 8.04 4.71 -32.95
N TYR A 150 8.72 4.46 -31.83
CA TYR A 150 8.95 3.10 -31.33
C TYR A 150 7.65 2.44 -30.85
N VAL A 151 6.77 3.19 -30.17
CA VAL A 151 5.40 2.71 -29.84
C VAL A 151 4.66 2.27 -31.11
N SER A 152 4.68 3.11 -32.15
CA SER A 152 4.02 2.84 -33.44
C SER A 152 4.67 1.68 -34.23
N ALA A 153 5.98 1.49 -34.09
CA ALA A 153 6.69 0.36 -34.69
C ALA A 153 6.30 -0.96 -34.01
N PHE A 154 6.35 -0.98 -32.67
CA PHE A 154 5.92 -2.11 -31.85
C PHE A 154 4.47 -2.48 -32.15
N GLN A 155 3.56 -1.49 -32.18
CA GLN A 155 2.14 -1.71 -32.46
C GLN A 155 1.91 -2.39 -33.82
N ARG A 156 2.60 -1.95 -34.88
CA ARG A 156 2.50 -2.58 -36.21
C ARG A 156 2.97 -4.04 -36.21
N THR A 157 4.08 -4.33 -35.52
CA THR A 157 4.59 -5.70 -35.40
C THR A 157 3.65 -6.57 -34.56
N PHE A 158 3.07 -6.01 -33.50
CA PHE A 158 2.08 -6.65 -32.65
C PHE A 158 0.79 -7.00 -33.41
N GLU A 159 0.25 -6.08 -34.20
CA GLU A 159 -0.90 -6.33 -35.08
C GLU A 159 -0.59 -7.44 -36.11
N SER A 160 0.65 -7.49 -36.62
CA SER A 160 1.08 -8.59 -37.47
C SER A 160 1.15 -9.92 -36.73
N LEU A 161 1.55 -9.93 -35.45
CA LEU A 161 1.64 -11.13 -34.62
C LEU A 161 0.25 -11.74 -34.36
N GLN A 162 -0.76 -10.89 -34.15
CA GLN A 162 -2.15 -11.33 -33.93
C GLN A 162 -2.72 -12.12 -35.11
N ASN A 163 -2.30 -11.79 -36.34
CA ASN A 163 -2.85 -12.33 -37.58
C ASN A 163 -1.99 -13.46 -38.18
N VAL A 164 -1.02 -13.99 -37.43
CA VAL A 164 -0.17 -15.08 -37.91
C VAL A 164 -0.95 -16.39 -38.06
N SER A 165 -0.71 -17.09 -39.17
CA SER A 165 -1.37 -18.37 -39.51
C SER A 165 -0.48 -19.60 -39.35
N ASN A 166 0.82 -19.46 -39.05
CA ASN A 166 1.73 -20.59 -38.89
C ASN A 166 2.86 -20.33 -37.89
N LYS A 167 3.45 -21.40 -37.35
CA LYS A 167 4.47 -21.32 -36.29
C LYS A 167 5.79 -20.68 -36.71
N SER A 168 6.21 -20.85 -37.97
CA SER A 168 7.46 -20.25 -38.47
C SER A 168 7.36 -18.72 -38.46
N ASP A 169 6.25 -18.19 -38.98
CA ASP A 169 6.02 -16.76 -39.02
C ASP A 169 5.79 -16.20 -37.62
N LEU A 170 5.16 -16.96 -36.72
CA LEU A 170 5.00 -16.57 -35.32
C LEU A 170 6.37 -16.34 -34.68
N GLN A 171 7.29 -17.29 -34.84
CA GLN A 171 8.63 -17.22 -34.29
C GLN A 171 9.42 -16.00 -34.83
N LYS A 172 9.35 -15.76 -36.15
CA LYS A 172 10.05 -14.63 -36.79
C LYS A 172 9.49 -13.28 -36.33
N THR A 173 8.17 -13.14 -36.33
CA THR A 173 7.50 -11.90 -35.92
C THR A 173 7.71 -11.64 -34.43
N TYR A 174 7.69 -12.67 -33.59
CA TYR A 174 7.96 -12.54 -32.16
C TYR A 174 9.41 -12.15 -31.87
N GLN A 175 10.39 -12.70 -32.60
CA GLN A 175 11.79 -12.27 -32.49
C GLN A 175 11.97 -10.78 -32.84
N LYS A 176 11.24 -10.29 -33.85
CA LYS A 176 11.22 -8.87 -34.19
C LYS A 176 10.57 -8.04 -33.08
N LEU A 177 9.42 -8.48 -32.58
CA LEU A 177 8.69 -7.82 -31.50
C LEU A 177 9.54 -7.71 -30.23
N GLY A 178 10.30 -8.76 -29.89
CA GLY A 178 11.20 -8.75 -28.72
C GLY A 178 12.27 -7.67 -28.78
N LYS A 179 12.88 -7.45 -29.95
CA LYS A 179 13.86 -6.36 -30.14
C LYS A 179 13.21 -4.98 -30.04
N GLU A 180 12.06 -4.82 -30.68
CA GLU A 180 11.29 -3.57 -30.59
C GLU A 180 10.82 -3.28 -29.16
N LEU A 181 10.51 -4.32 -28.36
CA LEU A 181 10.17 -4.19 -26.95
C LEU A 181 11.36 -3.72 -26.11
N GLU A 182 12.56 -4.26 -26.34
CA GLU A 182 13.78 -3.84 -25.64
C GLU A 182 14.08 -2.36 -25.88
N ASP A 183 14.02 -1.92 -27.15
CA ASP A 183 14.24 -0.52 -27.51
C ASP A 183 13.17 0.40 -26.93
N LEU A 184 11.89 0.02 -27.03
CA LEU A 184 10.77 0.77 -26.47
C LEU A 184 10.88 0.88 -24.95
N ASP A 185 11.19 -0.22 -24.27
CA ASP A 185 11.34 -0.25 -22.81
C ASP A 185 12.45 0.69 -22.33
N TYR A 186 13.58 0.72 -23.05
CA TYR A 186 14.70 1.58 -22.72
C TYR A 186 14.35 3.06 -22.85
N LEU A 187 13.68 3.45 -23.95
CA LEU A 187 13.26 4.85 -24.15
C LEU A 187 12.17 5.25 -23.15
N ALA A 188 11.19 4.39 -22.90
CA ALA A 188 10.14 4.62 -21.91
C ALA A 188 10.74 4.75 -20.50
N PHE A 189 11.74 3.95 -20.14
CA PHE A 189 12.45 4.06 -18.87
C PHE A 189 13.16 5.39 -18.69
N LYS A 190 13.83 5.87 -19.75
CA LYS A 190 14.46 7.19 -19.72
C LYS A 190 13.44 8.29 -19.48
N ARG A 191 12.32 8.26 -20.21
CA ARG A 191 11.23 9.22 -20.03
C ARG A 191 10.66 9.17 -18.61
N GLN A 192 10.42 7.97 -18.09
CA GLN A 192 9.95 7.74 -16.71
C GLN A 192 10.89 8.35 -15.65
N GLN A 193 12.20 8.31 -15.84
CA GLN A 193 13.13 8.90 -14.88
C GLN A 193 13.19 10.43 -14.97
N ASP A 194 12.94 10.98 -16.15
CA ASP A 194 13.11 12.40 -16.43
C ASP A 194 11.85 13.23 -16.16
N LEU A 195 10.65 12.62 -16.20
CA LEU A 195 9.39 13.29 -15.89
C LEU A 195 9.33 13.77 -14.44
N LYS A 196 8.76 14.96 -14.22
CA LYS A 196 8.56 15.54 -12.88
C LYS A 196 7.33 15.00 -12.16
N SER A 197 6.25 14.70 -12.88
CA SER A 197 4.99 14.24 -12.29
C SER A 197 5.11 12.80 -11.79
N PRO A 198 4.99 12.52 -10.48
CA PRO A 198 5.09 11.16 -9.96
C PRO A 198 4.03 10.23 -10.57
N ASN A 199 2.80 10.72 -10.77
CA ASN A 199 1.73 9.93 -11.38
C ASN A 199 2.07 9.45 -12.79
N GLN A 200 2.65 10.31 -13.64
CA GLN A 200 3.05 9.91 -14.99
C GLN A 200 4.21 8.91 -14.97
N ARG A 201 5.11 9.02 -13.98
CA ARG A 201 6.19 8.05 -13.78
C ARG A 201 5.62 6.69 -13.41
N ASP A 202 4.65 6.65 -12.51
CA ASP A 202 3.98 5.41 -12.10
C ASP A 202 3.20 4.79 -13.27
N GLU A 203 2.47 5.59 -14.05
CA GLU A 203 1.73 5.14 -15.24
C GLU A 203 2.68 4.49 -16.27
N ILE A 204 3.80 5.13 -16.59
CA ILE A 204 4.79 4.57 -17.51
C ILE A 204 5.43 3.31 -16.91
N ALA A 205 5.73 3.30 -15.61
CA ALA A 205 6.31 2.14 -14.94
C ALA A 205 5.37 0.92 -15.03
N GLY A 206 4.10 1.10 -14.68
CA GLY A 206 3.07 0.05 -14.73
C GLY A 206 2.85 -0.46 -16.15
N ALA A 207 2.73 0.44 -17.14
CA ALA A 207 2.55 0.05 -18.54
C ALA A 207 3.77 -0.71 -19.09
N ARG A 208 5.00 -0.30 -18.73
CA ARG A 208 6.21 -1.05 -19.11
C ARG A 208 6.24 -2.45 -18.49
N ALA A 209 5.85 -2.58 -17.22
CA ALA A 209 5.76 -3.87 -16.55
C ALA A 209 4.74 -4.79 -17.23
N SER A 210 3.55 -4.26 -17.54
CA SER A 210 2.49 -4.98 -18.26
C SER A 210 2.96 -5.48 -19.63
N LEU A 211 3.66 -4.65 -20.44
CA LEU A 211 4.18 -5.09 -21.73
C LEU A 211 5.19 -6.25 -21.60
N LYS A 212 6.06 -6.20 -20.60
CA LYS A 212 7.06 -7.25 -20.35
C LYS A 212 6.43 -8.56 -19.92
N GLU A 213 5.41 -8.49 -19.07
CA GLU A 213 4.69 -9.67 -18.59
C GLU A 213 3.82 -10.31 -19.69
N ASN A 214 3.09 -9.49 -20.44
CA ASN A 214 2.14 -9.97 -21.43
C ASN A 214 2.79 -10.47 -22.74
N SER A 215 3.98 -9.99 -23.09
CA SER A 215 4.70 -10.43 -24.29
C SER A 215 4.94 -11.97 -24.36
N PRO A 216 5.53 -12.63 -23.35
CA PRO A 216 5.71 -14.09 -23.37
C PRO A 216 4.39 -14.86 -23.28
N LEU A 217 3.39 -14.34 -22.54
CA LEU A 217 2.05 -14.94 -22.47
C LEU A 217 1.38 -14.94 -23.84
N LEU A 218 1.42 -13.80 -24.56
CA LEU A 218 0.90 -13.66 -25.91
C LEU A 218 1.53 -14.67 -26.87
N HIS A 219 2.85 -14.83 -26.83
CA HIS A 219 3.53 -15.81 -27.67
C HIS A 219 3.04 -17.24 -27.40
N SER A 220 2.89 -17.61 -26.13
CA SER A 220 2.37 -18.93 -25.76
C SER A 220 0.93 -19.14 -26.19
N ILE A 221 0.07 -18.14 -25.98
CA ILE A 221 -1.33 -18.17 -26.39
C ILE A 221 -1.46 -18.27 -27.90
N CYS A 222 -0.73 -17.46 -28.67
CA CYS A 222 -0.74 -17.52 -30.12
C CYS A 222 -0.26 -18.90 -30.61
N THR A 223 0.76 -19.47 -29.96
CA THR A 223 1.20 -20.85 -30.25
C THR A 223 0.08 -21.86 -29.98
N ALA A 224 -0.62 -21.73 -28.85
CA ALA A 224 -1.72 -22.61 -28.47
C ALA A 224 -2.91 -22.49 -29.44
N CYS A 225 -3.28 -21.28 -29.84
CA CYS A 225 -4.35 -21.01 -30.81
C CYS A 225 -4.05 -21.57 -32.20
N LEU A 226 -2.77 -21.60 -32.62
CA LEU A 226 -2.36 -22.22 -33.88
C LEU A 226 -2.49 -23.74 -33.86
N GLU A 227 -2.31 -24.37 -32.70
CA GLU A 227 -2.48 -25.83 -32.55
C GLU A 227 -3.94 -26.24 -32.31
N HIS A 228 -4.70 -25.42 -31.57
CA HIS A 228 -6.04 -25.73 -31.07
C HIS A 228 -7.01 -24.58 -31.36
N SER A 229 -7.25 -24.31 -32.65
CA SER A 229 -8.06 -23.18 -33.12
C SER A 229 -9.56 -23.30 -32.82
N ASP A 230 -10.00 -24.47 -32.37
CA ASP A 230 -11.37 -24.80 -31.99
C ASP A 230 -11.69 -24.47 -30.53
N VAL A 231 -10.68 -24.22 -29.69
CA VAL A 231 -10.86 -23.93 -28.27
C VAL A 231 -11.20 -22.45 -28.05
N ALA A 232 -12.45 -22.15 -27.66
CA ALA A 232 -12.94 -20.79 -27.48
C ALA A 232 -12.23 -20.03 -26.34
N SER A 233 -11.89 -20.69 -25.24
CA SER A 233 -11.22 -20.06 -24.09
C SER A 233 -9.82 -19.55 -24.42
N LEU A 234 -9.09 -20.21 -25.34
CA LEU A 234 -7.79 -19.71 -25.84
C LEU A 234 -7.95 -18.41 -26.64
N LYS A 235 -9.03 -18.28 -27.42
CA LYS A 235 -9.33 -17.04 -28.16
C LYS A 235 -9.69 -15.90 -27.21
N ALA A 236 -10.56 -16.15 -26.24
CA ALA A 236 -10.92 -15.16 -25.23
C ALA A 236 -9.68 -14.66 -24.45
N THR A 237 -8.77 -15.59 -24.08
CA THR A 237 -7.51 -15.24 -23.43
C THR A 237 -6.62 -14.40 -24.35
N LYS A 238 -6.52 -14.76 -25.64
CA LYS A 238 -5.78 -13.98 -26.63
C LYS A 238 -6.30 -12.55 -26.76
N ASP A 239 -7.61 -12.39 -26.85
CA ASP A 239 -8.24 -11.08 -27.02
C ASP A 239 -7.98 -10.20 -25.79
N THR A 240 -8.09 -10.77 -24.58
CA THR A 240 -7.78 -10.06 -23.32
C THR A 240 -6.34 -9.59 -23.25
N ILE A 241 -5.35 -10.46 -23.53
CA ILE A 241 -3.93 -10.07 -23.56
C ILE A 241 -3.69 -8.98 -24.61
N CYS A 242 -4.40 -9.05 -25.74
CA CYS A 242 -4.24 -8.05 -26.80
C CYS A 242 -4.76 -6.68 -26.36
N GLU A 243 -5.89 -6.62 -25.65
CA GLU A 243 -6.42 -5.40 -25.07
C GLU A 243 -5.47 -4.82 -24.01
N GLU A 244 -4.91 -5.65 -23.13
CA GLU A 244 -3.93 -5.19 -22.12
C GLU A 244 -2.67 -4.59 -22.76
N ILE A 245 -2.11 -5.23 -23.79
CA ILE A 245 -0.96 -4.69 -24.51
C ILE A 245 -1.31 -3.37 -25.19
N GLN A 246 -2.49 -3.25 -25.81
CA GLN A 246 -2.94 -2.00 -26.44
C GLN A 246 -3.12 -0.88 -25.42
N ASN A 247 -3.72 -1.19 -24.27
CA ASN A 247 -3.88 -0.25 -23.16
C ASN A 247 -2.53 0.23 -22.64
N ALA A 248 -1.56 -0.68 -22.43
CA ALA A 248 -0.22 -0.31 -21.99
C ALA A 248 0.49 0.61 -22.99
N LEU A 249 0.38 0.36 -24.30
CA LEU A 249 0.93 1.26 -25.33
C LEU A 249 0.27 2.65 -25.32
N HIS A 250 -1.05 2.69 -25.12
CA HIS A 250 -1.80 3.94 -25.01
C HIS A 250 -1.39 4.75 -23.77
N VAL A 251 -1.21 4.08 -22.62
CA VAL A 251 -0.72 4.72 -21.39
C VAL A 251 0.68 5.29 -21.58
N ILE A 252 1.63 4.53 -22.15
CA ILE A 252 2.98 5.04 -22.46
C ILE A 252 2.90 6.26 -23.38
N SER A 253 2.07 6.19 -24.42
CA SER A 253 1.89 7.30 -25.36
C SER A 253 1.38 8.57 -24.68
N ASN A 254 0.32 8.46 -23.86
CA ASN A 254 -0.34 9.63 -23.26
C ASN A 254 0.48 10.24 -22.12
N ALA A 255 0.97 9.40 -21.21
CA ALA A 255 1.79 9.84 -20.09
C ALA A 255 3.08 10.54 -20.56
N SER A 256 3.70 10.04 -21.64
CA SER A 256 4.92 10.66 -22.20
C SER A 256 4.70 12.04 -22.79
N GLN A 257 3.49 12.30 -23.33
CA GLN A 257 3.10 13.56 -23.94
C GLN A 257 2.54 14.58 -22.94
N GLY A 258 2.45 14.23 -21.66
CA GLY A 258 1.83 15.11 -20.67
C GLY A 258 0.30 15.20 -20.80
N VAL A 259 -0.32 14.37 -21.65
CA VAL A 259 -1.78 14.27 -21.74
C VAL A 259 -2.24 13.56 -20.49
N GLN A 260 -2.84 14.29 -19.55
CA GLN A 260 -3.54 13.65 -18.44
C GLN A 260 -4.60 12.75 -19.04
N ASN A 261 -4.46 11.43 -18.84
CA ASN A 261 -5.60 10.54 -18.98
C ASN A 261 -6.61 11.00 -17.92
N ILE A 262 -7.64 11.75 -18.34
CA ILE A 262 -8.90 11.88 -17.58
C ILE A 262 -9.70 10.58 -17.77
N VAL A 263 -9.01 9.44 -17.85
CA VAL A 263 -9.60 8.11 -17.94
C VAL A 263 -9.32 7.48 -16.59
N ASP A 264 -10.34 7.52 -15.75
CA ASP A 264 -10.50 6.75 -14.53
C ASP A 264 -9.31 6.83 -13.55
N LEU A 265 -9.00 8.05 -13.09
CA LEU A 265 -8.64 8.14 -11.67
C LEU A 265 -9.83 7.51 -10.92
N PRO A 266 -9.63 6.59 -9.96
CA PRO A 266 -10.68 6.29 -9.00
C PRO A 266 -11.21 7.63 -8.52
N GLU A 267 -12.54 7.75 -8.47
CA GLU A 267 -13.30 8.91 -8.01
C GLU A 267 -12.56 9.73 -6.95
N PRO A 268 -12.74 11.08 -6.93
CA PRO A 268 -12.05 11.97 -5.99
C PRO A 268 -11.97 11.31 -4.63
N GLN A 269 -10.76 10.91 -4.21
CA GLN A 269 -10.47 10.02 -3.08
C GLN A 269 -11.71 9.87 -2.20
N GLU A 270 -12.49 8.80 -2.39
CA GLU A 270 -13.55 8.49 -1.42
C GLU A 270 -12.88 8.54 -0.06
N SER A 271 -13.27 9.52 0.76
CA SER A 271 -12.64 9.77 2.05
C SER A 271 -12.68 8.45 2.80
N THR A 272 -11.51 7.89 3.10
CA THR A 272 -11.44 6.58 3.74
C THR A 272 -12.14 6.65 5.09
N LEU A 273 -12.62 5.51 5.59
CA LEU A 273 -13.22 5.45 6.92
C LEU A 273 -12.23 5.94 8.00
N GLY A 274 -10.94 5.64 7.83
CA GLY A 274 -9.85 6.16 8.62
C GLY A 274 -9.79 7.70 8.62
N SER A 275 -9.73 8.32 7.44
CA SER A 275 -9.74 9.78 7.32
C SER A 275 -11.02 10.41 7.84
N ALA A 276 -12.18 9.79 7.63
CA ALA A 276 -13.46 10.27 8.13
C ALA A 276 -13.51 10.30 9.67
N LEU A 277 -12.94 9.30 10.33
CA LEU A 277 -12.77 9.24 11.80
C LEU A 277 -11.80 10.32 12.31
N ASP A 278 -10.69 10.56 11.62
CA ASP A 278 -9.72 11.61 11.97
C ASP A 278 -10.33 13.01 11.84
N GLU A 279 -11.04 13.25 10.74
CA GLU A 279 -11.78 14.48 10.50
C GLU A 279 -12.87 14.70 11.56
N LEU A 280 -13.58 13.65 12.00
CA LEU A 280 -14.55 13.75 13.10
C LEU A 280 -13.86 14.17 14.40
N GLU A 281 -12.73 13.55 14.77
CA GLU A 281 -11.98 13.94 15.99
C GLU A 281 -11.50 15.40 15.96
N ASN A 282 -11.13 15.91 14.78
CA ASN A 282 -10.72 17.31 14.63
C ASN A 282 -11.91 18.28 14.71
N LEU A 283 -13.09 17.89 14.21
CA LEU A 283 -14.27 18.74 14.12
C LEU A 283 -15.08 18.83 15.42
N ILE A 284 -14.93 17.89 16.36
CA ILE A 284 -15.68 17.90 17.63
C ILE A 284 -15.18 18.94 18.64
N VAL A 285 -13.99 19.52 18.43
CA VAL A 285 -13.38 20.53 19.32
C VAL A 285 -13.65 21.94 18.78
N LEU A 286 -14.84 22.49 19.07
CA LEU A 286 -15.29 23.78 18.55
C LEU A 286 -15.13 24.91 19.58
N ASP A 287 -14.98 26.15 19.12
CA ASP A 287 -15.04 27.33 19.99
C ASP A 287 -16.51 27.58 20.39
N PRO A 288 -16.88 27.52 21.69
CA PRO A 288 -18.25 27.74 22.13
C PRO A 288 -18.88 29.07 21.69
N LEU A 289 -18.07 30.06 21.34
CA LEU A 289 -18.54 31.38 20.87
C LEU A 289 -18.96 31.40 19.40
N THR A 290 -18.50 30.43 18.60
CA THR A 290 -18.78 30.33 17.16
C THR A 290 -19.83 29.27 16.83
N VAL A 291 -20.37 28.58 17.85
CA VAL A 291 -21.30 27.46 17.67
C VAL A 291 -22.70 27.96 17.31
N SER A 292 -23.12 27.72 16.06
CA SER A 292 -24.52 27.81 15.63
C SER A 292 -25.16 26.42 15.63
N GLU A 293 -26.24 26.24 16.41
CA GLU A 293 -26.96 24.95 16.51
C GLU A 293 -27.46 24.45 15.14
N GLU A 294 -27.92 25.38 14.30
CA GLU A 294 -28.53 25.09 12.98
C GLU A 294 -27.54 24.50 11.98
N GLU A 295 -26.23 24.73 12.16
CA GLU A 295 -25.19 24.25 11.25
C GLU A 295 -24.41 23.05 11.82
N ILE A 296 -24.13 23.02 13.12
CA ILE A 296 -23.21 22.04 13.71
C ILE A 296 -23.87 20.68 13.93
N ARG A 297 -25.11 20.66 14.43
CA ARG A 297 -25.85 19.40 14.65
C ARG A 297 -25.98 18.58 13.36
N PRO A 298 -26.57 19.12 12.26
CA PRO A 298 -26.73 18.33 11.03
C PRO A 298 -25.39 17.93 10.40
N SER A 299 -24.34 18.76 10.55
CA SER A 299 -23.01 18.45 10.01
C SER A 299 -22.34 17.27 10.73
N LEU A 300 -22.31 17.29 12.07
CA LEU A 300 -21.72 16.21 12.87
C LEU A 300 -22.53 14.91 12.78
N GLU A 301 -23.87 14.98 12.81
CA GLU A 301 -24.73 13.81 12.67
C GLU A 301 -24.57 13.14 11.29
N LYS A 302 -24.57 13.94 10.20
CA LYS A 302 -24.36 13.42 8.85
C LYS A 302 -23.01 12.71 8.73
N ARG A 303 -21.94 13.31 9.27
CA ARG A 303 -20.60 12.74 9.23
C ARG A 303 -20.50 11.46 10.07
N LEU A 304 -21.12 11.44 11.25
CA LEU A 304 -21.15 10.24 12.09
C LEU A 304 -21.93 9.10 11.42
N GLU A 305 -23.08 9.37 10.81
CA GLU A 305 -23.84 8.31 10.12
C GLU A 305 -23.10 7.80 8.88
N ALA A 306 -22.29 8.62 8.20
CA ALA A 306 -21.41 8.13 7.14
C ALA A 306 -20.35 7.16 7.68
N ILE A 307 -19.72 7.48 8.82
CA ILE A 307 -18.77 6.59 9.51
C ILE A 307 -19.45 5.28 9.92
N ILE A 308 -20.64 5.35 10.50
CA ILE A 308 -21.37 4.16 10.94
C ILE A 308 -21.81 3.31 9.74
N SER A 309 -22.19 3.94 8.62
CA SER A 309 -22.50 3.23 7.39
C SER A 309 -21.27 2.46 6.88
N GLY A 310 -20.08 3.07 6.90
CA GLY A 310 -18.82 2.39 6.57
C GLY A 310 -18.49 1.24 7.53
N ALA A 311 -18.68 1.46 8.85
CA ALA A 311 -18.49 0.42 9.86
C ALA A 311 -19.49 -0.75 9.71
N ALA A 312 -20.71 -0.48 9.27
CA ALA A 312 -21.74 -1.49 9.03
C ALA A 312 -21.37 -2.41 7.86
N LEU A 313 -20.82 -1.86 6.76
CA LEU A 313 -20.32 -2.69 5.64
C LEU A 313 -19.26 -3.70 6.09
N LEU A 314 -18.37 -3.29 7.01
CA LEU A 314 -17.39 -4.18 7.61
C LEU A 314 -18.07 -5.21 8.53
N ALA A 315 -19.00 -4.79 9.39
CA ALA A 315 -19.71 -5.68 10.29
C ALA A 315 -20.56 -6.74 9.57
N ASP A 316 -21.13 -6.39 8.42
CA ASP A 316 -22.00 -7.25 7.59
C ASP A 316 -21.23 -8.08 6.56
N SER A 317 -19.90 -7.89 6.43
CA SER A 317 -19.07 -8.71 5.54
C SER A 317 -19.13 -10.19 5.95
N SER A 318 -19.15 -11.07 4.95
CA SER A 318 -19.17 -12.52 5.12
C SER A 318 -17.92 -13.06 5.85
N CYS A 319 -16.84 -12.30 5.87
CA CYS A 319 -15.60 -12.65 6.55
C CYS A 319 -15.61 -12.28 8.05
N THR A 320 -16.59 -11.49 8.50
CA THR A 320 -16.62 -10.95 9.86
C THR A 320 -17.17 -11.97 10.84
N ARG A 321 -16.34 -12.32 11.84
CA ARG A 321 -16.75 -13.19 12.94
C ARG A 321 -17.85 -12.51 13.77
N ASP A 322 -18.81 -13.31 14.26
CA ASP A 322 -19.95 -12.81 15.04
C ASP A 322 -19.54 -11.94 16.24
N PHE A 323 -18.47 -12.33 16.92
CA PHE A 323 -17.92 -11.59 18.04
C PHE A 323 -17.50 -10.15 17.67
N HIS A 324 -16.87 -9.96 16.52
CA HIS A 324 -16.48 -8.63 16.04
C HIS A 324 -17.69 -7.85 15.55
N ARG A 325 -18.62 -8.50 14.85
CA ARG A 325 -19.88 -7.91 14.41
C ARG A 325 -20.66 -7.29 15.58
N GLU A 326 -20.86 -8.04 16.66
CA GLU A 326 -21.55 -7.55 17.87
C GLU A 326 -20.80 -6.37 18.53
N ARG A 327 -19.47 -6.43 18.59
CA ARG A 327 -18.64 -5.35 19.15
C ARG A 327 -18.69 -4.07 18.34
N ILE A 328 -18.63 -4.17 17.01
CA ILE A 328 -18.72 -3.01 16.12
C ILE A 328 -20.11 -2.36 16.29
N ILE A 329 -21.19 -3.15 16.27
CA ILE A 329 -22.55 -2.64 16.50
C ILE A 329 -22.67 -1.92 17.85
N ALA A 330 -22.10 -2.50 18.91
CA ALA A 330 -22.09 -1.88 20.24
C ALA A 330 -21.34 -0.55 20.25
N GLU A 331 -20.15 -0.46 19.64
CA GLU A 331 -19.40 0.80 19.57
C GLU A 331 -20.07 1.84 18.66
N CYS A 332 -20.72 1.43 17.57
CA CYS A 332 -21.54 2.30 16.73
C CYS A 332 -22.70 2.92 17.52
N ASN A 333 -23.32 2.18 18.44
CA ASN A 333 -24.35 2.72 19.32
C ASN A 333 -23.75 3.64 20.41
N ALA A 334 -22.58 3.28 20.95
CA ALA A 334 -21.89 4.07 21.97
C ALA A 334 -21.43 5.44 21.43
N ILE A 335 -20.91 5.49 20.20
CA ILE A 335 -20.49 6.75 19.57
C ILE A 335 -21.68 7.64 19.21
N ARG A 336 -22.83 7.07 18.81
CA ARG A 336 -24.09 7.82 18.65
C ARG A 336 -24.51 8.47 19.95
N GLN A 337 -24.50 7.71 21.05
CA GLN A 337 -24.88 8.23 22.35
C GLN A 337 -23.91 9.35 22.81
N ALA A 338 -22.60 9.14 22.66
CA ALA A 338 -21.60 10.15 23.00
C ALA A 338 -21.78 11.45 22.21
N LEU A 339 -22.16 11.38 20.92
CA LEU A 339 -22.46 12.57 20.13
C LEU A 339 -23.69 13.32 20.67
N GLN A 340 -24.75 12.61 21.06
CA GLN A 340 -25.95 13.24 21.60
C GLN A 340 -25.69 13.91 22.96
N GLU A 341 -24.86 13.30 23.81
CA GLU A 341 -24.37 13.90 25.06
C GLU A 341 -23.53 15.16 24.78
N LEU A 342 -22.60 15.09 23.81
CA LEU A 342 -21.77 16.22 23.39
C LEU A 342 -22.59 17.40 22.88
N LEU A 343 -23.55 17.13 21.98
CA LEU A 343 -24.45 18.16 21.44
C LEU A 343 -25.27 18.81 22.56
N SER A 344 -25.76 18.03 23.52
CA SER A 344 -26.50 18.54 24.68
C SER A 344 -25.65 19.47 25.54
N GLU A 345 -24.38 19.12 25.79
CA GLU A 345 -23.45 19.96 26.57
C GLU A 345 -23.04 21.23 25.81
N TYR A 346 -22.90 21.18 24.49
CA TYR A 346 -22.70 22.39 23.68
C TYR A 346 -23.88 23.35 23.82
N MET A 347 -25.12 22.83 23.79
CA MET A 347 -26.31 23.65 24.00
C MET A 347 -26.33 24.30 25.39
N ASN A 348 -25.95 23.55 26.43
CA ASN A 348 -25.86 24.05 27.81
C ASN A 348 -24.74 25.10 28.00
N ASN A 349 -23.73 25.11 27.13
CA ASN A 349 -22.58 26.00 27.20
C ASN A 349 -22.67 27.21 26.23
N THR A 350 -23.76 27.34 25.48
CA THR A 350 -24.00 28.45 24.53
C THR A 350 -23.89 29.82 25.22
N GLY A 351 -23.15 30.75 24.61
CA GLY A 351 -23.00 32.13 25.10
C GLY A 351 -22.00 32.30 26.26
N ARG A 352 -21.29 31.25 26.67
CA ARG A 352 -20.20 31.33 27.65
C ARG A 352 -18.85 31.48 26.96
N LYS A 353 -17.99 32.33 27.54
CA LYS A 353 -16.65 32.61 27.00
C LYS A 353 -15.64 31.47 27.22
N GLU A 354 -15.88 30.62 28.22
CA GLU A 354 -15.03 29.48 28.56
C GLU A 354 -15.82 28.18 28.48
N ARG A 355 -15.15 27.08 28.10
CA ARG A 355 -15.72 25.73 28.08
C ARG A 355 -16.00 25.27 29.51
N SER A 356 -17.21 24.76 29.78
CA SER A 356 -17.50 24.12 31.07
C SER A 356 -16.67 22.85 31.25
N SER A 357 -16.46 22.44 32.50
CA SER A 357 -15.84 21.15 32.80
C SER A 357 -16.65 19.97 32.24
N THR A 358 -17.98 20.08 32.24
CA THR A 358 -18.87 19.06 31.67
C THR A 358 -18.75 18.94 30.16
N LEU A 359 -18.57 20.06 29.45
CA LEU A 359 -18.32 20.06 28.01
C LEU A 359 -16.97 19.42 27.68
N ASN A 360 -15.92 19.72 28.44
CA ASN A 360 -14.62 19.08 28.24
C ASN A 360 -14.71 17.56 28.46
N ILE A 361 -15.43 17.10 29.49
CA ILE A 361 -15.68 15.67 29.73
C ILE A 361 -16.43 15.02 28.56
N ALA A 362 -17.44 15.70 27.99
CA ALA A 362 -18.20 15.19 26.85
C ALA A 362 -17.34 15.11 25.58
N ILE A 363 -16.47 16.11 25.33
CA ILE A 363 -15.48 16.09 24.24
C ILE A 363 -14.53 14.90 24.42
N ASP A 364 -13.97 14.72 25.63
CA ASP A 364 -13.06 13.60 25.92
C ASP A 364 -13.74 12.25 25.76
N ASN A 365 -15.00 12.12 26.18
CA ASN A 365 -15.80 10.91 25.98
C ASN A 365 -16.04 10.61 24.50
N MET A 366 -16.38 11.63 23.70
CA MET A 366 -16.55 11.49 22.26
C MET A 366 -15.24 11.05 21.57
N CYS A 367 -14.12 11.72 21.87
CA CYS A 367 -12.79 11.33 21.39
C CYS A 367 -12.47 9.87 21.74
N LYS A 368 -12.75 9.46 22.99
CA LYS A 368 -12.53 8.08 23.45
C LYS A 368 -13.38 7.09 22.66
N LYS A 369 -14.66 7.37 22.44
CA LYS A 369 -15.56 6.49 21.68
C LYS A 369 -15.19 6.39 20.20
N THR A 370 -14.73 7.46 19.58
CA THR A 370 -14.18 7.40 18.21
C THR A 370 -12.95 6.49 18.14
N ARG A 371 -12.04 6.57 19.12
CA ARG A 371 -10.86 5.69 19.20
C ARG A 371 -11.22 4.24 19.50
N ASP A 372 -12.22 3.99 20.34
CA ASP A 372 -12.71 2.64 20.64
C ASP A 372 -13.30 1.98 19.39
N LEU A 373 -14.15 2.70 18.63
CA LEU A 373 -14.67 2.24 17.34
C LEU A 373 -13.54 1.97 16.34
N ARG A 374 -12.60 2.92 16.16
CA ARG A 374 -11.42 2.75 15.30
C ARG A 374 -10.66 1.47 15.65
N ARG A 375 -10.45 1.21 16.93
CA ARG A 375 -9.75 0.00 17.41
C ARG A 375 -10.50 -1.29 17.10
N GLN A 376 -11.83 -1.33 17.24
CA GLN A 376 -12.60 -2.52 16.87
C GLN A 376 -12.59 -2.77 15.36
N LEU A 377 -12.70 -1.71 14.56
CA LEU A 377 -12.63 -1.81 13.10
C LEU A 377 -11.27 -2.35 12.63
N ARG A 378 -10.16 -1.82 13.17
CA ARG A 378 -8.82 -2.33 12.85
C ARG A 378 -8.68 -3.81 13.23
N LYS A 379 -9.12 -4.21 14.43
CA LYS A 379 -9.06 -5.62 14.84
C LYS A 379 -9.84 -6.54 13.90
N ALA A 380 -11.05 -6.15 13.52
CA ALA A 380 -11.87 -6.95 12.61
C ALA A 380 -11.24 -7.08 11.22
N ILE A 381 -10.62 -6.02 10.68
CA ILE A 381 -9.86 -6.08 9.42
C ILE A 381 -8.64 -6.99 9.56
N ILE A 382 -7.88 -6.89 10.64
CA ILE A 382 -6.72 -7.75 10.85
C ILE A 382 -7.14 -9.21 10.99
N ASP A 383 -8.28 -9.49 11.63
CA ASP A 383 -8.86 -10.84 11.64
C ASP A 383 -9.12 -11.34 10.21
N HIS A 384 -9.72 -10.51 9.33
CA HIS A 384 -9.90 -10.85 7.93
C HIS A 384 -8.59 -11.09 7.19
N VAL A 385 -7.59 -10.23 7.38
CA VAL A 385 -6.26 -10.35 6.76
C VAL A 385 -5.57 -11.64 7.22
N SER A 386 -5.68 -11.96 8.51
CA SER A 386 -5.08 -13.15 9.10
C SER A 386 -5.70 -14.44 8.55
N ASP A 387 -7.02 -14.45 8.29
CA ASP A 387 -7.74 -15.63 7.80
C ASP A 387 -7.69 -15.77 6.27
N SER A 388 -7.99 -14.70 5.53
CA SER A 388 -8.11 -14.76 4.06
C SER A 388 -6.76 -14.93 3.35
N PHE A 389 -5.68 -14.38 3.90
CA PHE A 389 -4.33 -14.48 3.33
C PHE A 389 -3.51 -15.61 3.98
N LEU A 390 -4.14 -16.55 4.69
CA LEU A 390 -3.45 -17.71 5.26
C LEU A 390 -3.12 -18.77 4.21
N ASP A 391 -4.09 -19.07 3.35
CA ASP A 391 -3.96 -20.02 2.24
C ASP A 391 -4.52 -19.40 0.97
N THR A 392 -3.60 -18.89 0.15
CA THR A 392 -3.92 -18.16 -1.08
C THR A 392 -3.72 -18.99 -2.35
N THR A 393 -3.26 -20.24 -2.22
CA THR A 393 -2.81 -21.06 -3.36
C THR A 393 -3.64 -22.31 -3.58
N VAL A 394 -4.24 -22.89 -2.54
CA VAL A 394 -4.97 -24.17 -2.65
C VAL A 394 -6.12 -24.12 -3.67
N PRO A 395 -7.00 -23.10 -3.72
CA PRO A 395 -8.07 -23.05 -4.72
C PRO A 395 -7.55 -23.11 -6.17
N LEU A 396 -6.43 -22.46 -6.46
CA LEU A 396 -5.78 -22.51 -7.77
C LEU A 396 -5.20 -23.90 -8.07
N LEU A 397 -4.54 -24.53 -7.10
CA LEU A 397 -3.95 -25.85 -7.27
C LEU A 397 -5.01 -26.92 -7.55
N VAL A 398 -6.13 -26.87 -6.84
CA VAL A 398 -7.27 -27.78 -7.06
C VAL A 398 -7.86 -27.56 -8.45
N LEU A 399 -8.04 -26.31 -8.88
CA LEU A 399 -8.51 -25.97 -10.23
C LEU A 399 -7.58 -26.53 -11.31
N ILE A 400 -6.26 -26.32 -11.17
CA ILE A 400 -5.25 -26.82 -12.12
C ILE A 400 -5.25 -28.35 -12.17
N GLU A 401 -5.36 -29.02 -11.02
CA GLU A 401 -5.36 -30.47 -10.97
C GLU A 401 -6.63 -31.06 -11.60
N ALA A 402 -7.79 -30.44 -11.40
CA ALA A 402 -9.00 -30.80 -12.12
C ALA A 402 -8.84 -30.62 -13.65
N ALA A 403 -8.21 -29.53 -14.08
CA ALA A 403 -7.93 -29.25 -15.49
C ALA A 403 -6.97 -30.27 -16.12
N LYS A 404 -5.87 -30.63 -15.43
CA LYS A 404 -4.91 -31.64 -15.90
C LYS A 404 -5.55 -33.01 -16.14
N ASN A 405 -6.54 -33.36 -15.31
CA ASN A 405 -7.29 -34.62 -15.41
C ASN A 405 -8.46 -34.56 -16.40
N GLY A 406 -8.68 -33.44 -17.10
CA GLY A 406 -9.75 -33.31 -18.09
C GLY A 406 -11.16 -33.36 -17.50
N ARG A 407 -11.33 -33.01 -16.22
CA ARG A 407 -12.62 -33.07 -15.51
C ARG A 407 -13.50 -31.87 -15.83
N GLU A 408 -13.98 -31.77 -17.08
CA GLU A 408 -14.76 -30.61 -17.58
C GLU A 408 -16.06 -30.30 -16.82
N LYS A 409 -16.63 -31.26 -16.10
CA LYS A 409 -17.82 -31.02 -15.26
C LYS A 409 -17.47 -30.33 -13.95
N GLU A 410 -16.43 -30.82 -13.28
CA GLU A 410 -15.96 -30.31 -11.98
C GLU A 410 -15.23 -28.98 -12.10
N ILE A 411 -14.60 -28.70 -13.25
CA ILE A 411 -13.84 -27.46 -13.45
C ILE A 411 -14.70 -26.20 -13.27
N ARG A 412 -16.00 -26.26 -13.55
CA ARG A 412 -16.92 -25.13 -13.35
C ARG A 412 -17.13 -24.83 -11.86
N GLU A 413 -17.22 -25.87 -11.04
CA GLU A 413 -17.36 -25.73 -9.58
C GLU A 413 -16.06 -25.19 -8.98
N TYR A 414 -14.90 -25.76 -9.36
CA TYR A 414 -13.61 -25.27 -8.88
C TYR A 414 -13.27 -23.85 -9.39
N ALA A 415 -13.70 -23.48 -10.60
CA ALA A 415 -13.54 -22.12 -11.09
C ALA A 415 -14.38 -21.12 -10.28
N ALA A 416 -15.60 -21.49 -9.88
CA ALA A 416 -16.43 -20.67 -9.00
C ALA A 416 -15.79 -20.50 -7.62
N ILE A 417 -15.24 -21.57 -7.03
CA ILE A 417 -14.53 -21.52 -5.74
C ILE A 417 -13.29 -20.62 -5.85
N PHE A 418 -12.50 -20.75 -6.92
CA PHE A 418 -11.32 -19.92 -7.15
C PHE A 418 -11.69 -18.43 -7.34
N HIS A 419 -12.76 -18.16 -8.09
CA HIS A 419 -13.27 -16.80 -8.27
C HIS A 419 -13.77 -16.21 -6.94
N GLU A 420 -14.59 -16.93 -6.17
CA GLU A 420 -15.08 -16.47 -4.87
C GLU A 420 -13.93 -16.18 -3.90
N HIS A 421 -12.92 -17.05 -3.85
CA HIS A 421 -11.72 -16.83 -3.06
C HIS A 421 -10.96 -15.57 -3.51
N THR A 422 -10.85 -15.33 -4.82
CA THR A 422 -10.24 -14.11 -5.37
C THR A 422 -11.02 -12.86 -4.96
N SER A 423 -12.34 -12.88 -5.12
CA SER A 423 -13.21 -11.77 -4.72
C SER A 423 -13.06 -11.48 -3.23
N ARG A 424 -12.92 -12.51 -2.39
CA ARG A 424 -12.66 -12.35 -0.95
C ARG A 424 -11.32 -11.69 -0.66
N LEU A 425 -10.25 -12.08 -1.35
CA LEU A 425 -8.93 -11.45 -1.19
C LEU A 425 -8.98 -9.95 -1.55
N VAL A 426 -9.65 -9.62 -2.66
CA VAL A 426 -9.86 -8.23 -3.11
C VAL A 426 -10.72 -7.45 -2.11
N GLU A 427 -11.80 -8.03 -1.60
CA GLU A 427 -12.66 -7.42 -0.57
C GLU A 427 -11.85 -7.08 0.68
N VAL A 428 -11.09 -8.04 1.22
CA VAL A 428 -10.26 -7.83 2.43
C VAL A 428 -9.17 -6.78 2.20
N ALA A 429 -8.53 -6.77 1.03
CA ALA A 429 -7.56 -5.74 0.67
C ALA A 429 -8.17 -4.33 0.64
N ASN A 430 -9.39 -4.19 0.10
CA ASN A 430 -10.11 -2.92 0.08
C ASN A 430 -10.60 -2.50 1.47
N LEU A 431 -11.01 -3.45 2.32
CA LEU A 431 -11.31 -3.19 3.72
C LEU A 431 -10.07 -2.68 4.48
N ALA A 432 -8.89 -3.26 4.24
CA ALA A 432 -7.64 -2.76 4.80
C ALA A 432 -7.34 -1.31 4.34
N CYS A 433 -7.57 -1.00 3.06
CA CYS A 433 -7.44 0.38 2.56
C CYS A 433 -8.37 1.36 3.28
N SER A 434 -9.59 0.94 3.63
CA SER A 434 -10.59 1.83 4.25
C SER A 434 -10.17 2.40 5.60
N MET A 435 -9.28 1.72 6.34
CA MET A 435 -8.81 2.15 7.65
C MET A 435 -7.37 2.66 7.66
N SER A 436 -6.70 2.63 6.51
CA SER A 436 -5.36 3.17 6.36
C SER A 436 -5.40 4.67 6.08
N ILE A 437 -4.35 5.36 6.52
CA ILE A 437 -4.06 6.77 6.22
C ILE A 437 -2.84 6.92 5.29
N ASN A 438 -2.22 5.80 4.89
CA ASN A 438 -1.08 5.78 3.98
C ASN A 438 -1.58 5.83 2.53
N GLU A 439 -1.65 7.03 1.94
CA GLU A 439 -2.17 7.23 0.58
C GLU A 439 -1.40 6.43 -0.49
N ASP A 440 -0.06 6.43 -0.42
CA ASP A 440 0.79 5.69 -1.36
C ASP A 440 0.56 4.18 -1.21
N GLY A 441 0.51 3.68 0.03
CA GLY A 441 0.20 2.27 0.31
C GLY A 441 -1.18 1.85 -0.20
N ILE A 442 -2.20 2.69 0.01
CA ILE A 442 -3.57 2.45 -0.50
C ILE A 442 -3.57 2.35 -2.04
N LYS A 443 -2.82 3.23 -2.72
CA LYS A 443 -2.69 3.20 -4.18
C LYS A 443 -2.08 1.87 -4.65
N ILE A 444 -1.02 1.41 -3.99
CA ILE A 444 -0.35 0.13 -4.32
C ILE A 444 -1.31 -1.05 -4.12
N VAL A 445 -2.00 -1.12 -2.98
CA VAL A 445 -2.96 -2.20 -2.68
C VAL A 445 -4.08 -2.26 -3.71
N ARG A 446 -4.69 -1.11 -4.05
CA ARG A 446 -5.77 -1.04 -5.05
C ARG A 446 -5.30 -1.48 -6.43
N ILE A 447 -4.10 -1.08 -6.85
CA ILE A 447 -3.51 -1.53 -8.12
C ILE A 447 -3.31 -3.05 -8.10
N ALA A 448 -2.72 -3.59 -7.04
CA ALA A 448 -2.48 -5.04 -6.91
C ALA A 448 -3.80 -5.85 -6.88
N ALA A 449 -4.82 -5.35 -6.19
CA ALA A 449 -6.15 -5.96 -6.15
C ALA A 449 -6.83 -5.98 -7.52
N ASN A 450 -6.77 -4.87 -8.26
CA ASN A 450 -7.31 -4.77 -9.62
C ASN A 450 -6.59 -5.73 -10.59
N HIS A 451 -5.27 -5.90 -10.45
CA HIS A 451 -4.54 -6.89 -11.25
C HIS A 451 -5.02 -8.33 -10.97
N LEU A 452 -5.29 -8.68 -9.71
CA LEU A 452 -5.83 -10.01 -9.40
C LEU A 452 -7.25 -10.21 -9.95
N GLU A 453 -8.10 -9.20 -9.87
CA GLU A 453 -9.46 -9.25 -10.41
C GLU A 453 -9.47 -9.43 -11.94
N THR A 454 -8.59 -8.72 -12.66
CA THR A 454 -8.44 -8.83 -14.12
C THR A 454 -7.77 -10.12 -14.58
N LEU A 455 -6.84 -10.66 -13.77
CA LEU A 455 -6.13 -11.91 -14.08
C LEU A 455 -6.97 -13.16 -13.83
N CYS A 456 -7.85 -13.14 -12.82
CA CYS A 456 -8.71 -14.27 -12.44
C CYS A 456 -9.47 -14.93 -13.62
N PRO A 457 -10.22 -14.19 -14.46
CA PRO A 457 -10.91 -14.81 -15.61
C PRO A 457 -9.94 -15.42 -16.64
N GLN A 458 -8.75 -14.87 -16.81
CA GLN A 458 -7.74 -15.41 -17.74
C GLN A 458 -7.20 -16.77 -17.26
N ILE A 459 -6.96 -16.90 -15.96
CA ILE A 459 -6.55 -18.17 -15.34
C ILE A 459 -7.64 -19.23 -15.49
N ILE A 460 -8.91 -18.85 -15.27
CA ILE A 460 -10.05 -19.74 -15.47
C ILE A 460 -10.11 -20.18 -16.94
N ASN A 461 -9.95 -19.26 -17.90
CA ASN A 461 -9.93 -19.59 -19.32
C ASN A 461 -8.76 -20.52 -19.70
N ALA A 462 -7.57 -20.30 -19.15
CA ALA A 462 -6.42 -21.17 -19.33
C ALA A 462 -6.66 -22.57 -18.75
N ALA A 463 -7.30 -22.66 -17.58
CA ALA A 463 -7.67 -23.92 -16.96
C ALA A 463 -8.73 -24.67 -17.80
N LEU A 464 -9.74 -23.97 -18.32
CA LEU A 464 -10.74 -24.53 -19.24
C LEU A 464 -10.09 -25.04 -20.53
N ALA A 465 -9.15 -24.29 -21.11
CA ALA A 465 -8.40 -24.73 -22.28
C ALA A 465 -7.60 -26.01 -21.98
N LEU A 466 -6.97 -26.08 -20.81
CA LEU A 466 -6.23 -27.26 -20.36
C LEU A 466 -7.13 -28.47 -20.15
N ALA A 467 -8.34 -28.28 -19.60
CA ALA A 467 -9.30 -29.36 -19.42
C ALA A 467 -9.78 -29.96 -20.74
N SER A 468 -9.98 -29.13 -21.77
CA SER A 468 -10.37 -29.61 -23.10
C SER A 468 -9.20 -30.23 -23.88
N ARG A 469 -7.96 -29.86 -23.56
CA ARG A 469 -6.73 -30.35 -24.22
C ARG A 469 -5.66 -30.80 -23.20
N PRO A 470 -5.94 -31.80 -22.35
CA PRO A 470 -5.09 -32.16 -21.21
C PRO A 470 -3.76 -32.81 -21.59
N ASN A 471 -3.61 -33.24 -22.85
CA ASN A 471 -2.36 -33.81 -23.37
C ASN A 471 -1.49 -32.79 -24.13
N SER A 472 -2.02 -31.59 -24.40
CA SER A 472 -1.28 -30.57 -25.15
C SER A 472 -0.18 -29.95 -24.29
N GLN A 473 1.08 -30.10 -24.72
CA GLN A 473 2.22 -29.54 -24.00
C GLN A 473 2.23 -28.01 -24.05
N VAL A 474 1.77 -27.41 -25.15
CA VAL A 474 1.69 -25.94 -25.28
C VAL A 474 0.67 -25.37 -24.30
N VAL A 475 -0.50 -26.00 -24.17
CA VAL A 475 -1.55 -25.55 -23.24
C VAL A 475 -1.12 -25.75 -21.78
N LYS A 476 -0.44 -26.86 -21.46
CA LYS A 476 0.18 -27.06 -20.13
C LYS A 476 1.17 -25.96 -19.79
N LYS A 477 2.05 -25.61 -20.72
CA LYS A 477 3.02 -24.53 -20.54
C LYS A 477 2.32 -23.19 -20.31
N THR A 478 1.27 -22.89 -21.09
CA THR A 478 0.43 -21.69 -20.90
C THR A 478 -0.16 -21.63 -19.50
N MET A 479 -0.77 -22.71 -19.00
CA MET A 479 -1.35 -22.73 -17.66
C MET A 479 -0.29 -22.53 -16.56
N GLU A 480 0.89 -23.14 -16.73
CA GLU A 480 2.00 -22.97 -15.80
C GLU A 480 2.54 -21.53 -15.75
N MET A 481 2.53 -20.81 -16.87
CA MET A 481 2.89 -19.38 -16.88
C MET A 481 1.86 -18.56 -16.10
N TYR A 482 0.57 -18.78 -16.35
CA TYR A 482 -0.49 -18.11 -15.60
C TYR A 482 -0.47 -18.41 -14.10
N LYS A 483 -0.13 -19.65 -13.72
CA LYS A 483 0.06 -20.03 -12.32
C LYS A 483 1.14 -19.17 -11.65
N ARG A 484 2.30 -19.00 -12.30
CA ARG A 484 3.39 -18.18 -11.76
C ARG A 484 3.03 -16.71 -11.71
N THR A 485 2.35 -16.20 -12.75
CA THR A 485 1.85 -14.81 -12.76
C THR A 485 0.90 -14.58 -11.59
N TRP A 486 0.00 -15.52 -11.30
CA TRP A 486 -0.88 -15.46 -10.12
C TRP A 486 -0.10 -15.45 -8.81
N GLU A 487 0.82 -16.40 -8.63
CA GLU A 487 1.66 -16.54 -7.43
C GLU A 487 2.47 -15.25 -7.15
N ASN A 488 2.92 -14.56 -8.21
CA ASN A 488 3.60 -13.27 -8.06
C ASN A 488 2.62 -12.15 -7.65
N HIS A 489 1.46 -12.04 -8.30
CA HIS A 489 0.49 -10.99 -7.99
C HIS A 489 -0.12 -11.13 -6.60
N ILE A 490 -0.36 -12.36 -6.14
CA ILE A 490 -0.85 -12.59 -4.79
C ILE A 490 0.19 -12.25 -3.73
N HIS A 491 1.48 -12.51 -4.02
CA HIS A 491 2.57 -12.10 -3.16
C HIS A 491 2.64 -10.57 -3.04
N VAL A 492 2.61 -9.85 -4.18
CA VAL A 492 2.60 -8.38 -4.19
C VAL A 492 1.39 -7.81 -3.44
N LEU A 493 0.18 -8.37 -3.63
CA LEU A 493 -1.00 -7.94 -2.87
C LEU A 493 -0.80 -8.17 -1.37
N THR A 494 -0.26 -9.33 -0.98
CA THR A 494 -0.06 -9.67 0.44
C THR A 494 0.92 -8.70 1.09
N GLU A 495 2.07 -8.44 0.46
CA GLU A 495 3.06 -7.47 0.97
C GLU A 495 2.47 -6.06 1.07
N ALA A 496 1.76 -5.61 0.03
CA ALA A 496 1.14 -4.29 0.02
C ALA A 496 0.07 -4.13 1.11
N VAL A 497 -0.72 -5.18 1.37
CA VAL A 497 -1.71 -5.19 2.46
C VAL A 497 -1.00 -5.18 3.82
N ASP A 498 0.05 -5.99 3.98
CA ASP A 498 0.82 -6.04 5.22
C ASP A 498 1.45 -4.65 5.52
N ASP A 499 1.98 -3.93 4.52
CA ASP A 499 2.57 -2.58 4.64
C ASP A 499 1.61 -1.49 5.13
N ILE A 500 0.30 -1.62 4.85
CA ILE A 500 -0.72 -0.67 5.32
C ILE A 500 -1.37 -1.11 6.64
N THR A 501 -1.02 -2.29 7.13
CA THR A 501 -1.54 -2.83 8.39
C THR A 501 -0.56 -2.59 9.54
N SER A 502 -1.09 -2.33 10.74
CA SER A 502 -0.23 -2.14 11.91
C SER A 502 0.31 -3.49 12.39
N ILE A 503 1.64 -3.59 12.50
CA ILE A 503 2.30 -4.79 13.07
C ILE A 503 1.79 -5.10 14.49
N ASP A 504 1.47 -4.09 15.30
CA ASP A 504 0.98 -4.30 16.68
C ASP A 504 -0.38 -5.00 16.68
N ASP A 505 -1.29 -4.56 15.79
CA ASP A 505 -2.62 -5.16 15.65
C ASP A 505 -2.49 -6.56 15.03
N PHE A 506 -1.63 -6.73 14.02
CA PHE A 506 -1.33 -8.03 13.40
C PHE A 506 -0.82 -9.07 14.39
N LEU A 507 0.18 -8.73 15.20
CA LEU A 507 0.75 -9.65 16.18
C LEU A 507 -0.26 -10.00 17.28
N ALA A 508 -1.08 -9.05 17.72
CA ALA A 508 -2.10 -9.30 18.74
C ALA A 508 -3.20 -10.27 18.26
N VAL A 509 -3.65 -10.11 17.01
CA VAL A 509 -4.65 -11.01 16.41
C VAL A 509 -4.03 -12.37 16.11
N SER A 510 -2.82 -12.41 15.52
CA SER A 510 -2.13 -13.66 15.19
C SER A 510 -1.84 -14.51 16.43
N GLU A 511 -1.44 -13.90 17.54
CA GLU A 511 -1.30 -14.57 18.84
C GLU A 511 -2.62 -15.22 19.29
N SER A 512 -3.72 -14.48 19.17
CA SER A 512 -5.06 -14.96 19.58
C SER A 512 -5.53 -16.11 18.69
N HIS A 513 -5.32 -16.02 17.37
CA HIS A 513 -5.67 -17.08 16.43
C HIS A 513 -4.81 -18.34 16.61
N ILE A 514 -3.52 -18.19 16.87
CA ILE A 514 -2.65 -19.34 17.15
C ILE A 514 -3.14 -20.07 18.41
N LEU A 515 -3.54 -19.35 19.45
CA LEU A 515 -4.11 -19.97 20.65
C LEU A 515 -5.42 -20.71 20.35
N GLU A 516 -6.30 -20.12 19.54
CA GLU A 516 -7.54 -20.74 19.10
C GLU A 516 -7.28 -22.02 18.28
N ASP A 517 -6.35 -21.96 17.33
CA ASP A 517 -6.00 -23.08 16.46
C ASP A 517 -5.30 -24.20 17.26
N ILE A 518 -4.47 -23.88 18.26
CA ILE A 518 -3.91 -24.86 19.21
C ILE A 518 -5.03 -25.57 19.97
N ASN A 519 -6.03 -24.85 20.46
CA ASN A 519 -7.17 -25.47 21.15
C ASN A 519 -7.94 -26.41 20.22
N LYS A 520 -8.20 -26.00 18.97
CA LYS A 520 -8.83 -26.86 17.95
C LYS A 520 -7.99 -28.11 17.66
N CYS A 521 -6.67 -27.95 17.57
CA CYS A 521 -5.72 -29.03 17.33
C CYS A 521 -5.76 -30.07 18.47
N ILE A 522 -5.77 -29.61 19.73
CA ILE A 522 -5.86 -30.49 20.91
C ILE A 522 -7.23 -31.19 20.99
N ILE A 523 -8.33 -30.51 20.65
CA ILE A 523 -9.67 -31.11 20.62
C ILE A 523 -9.73 -32.19 19.53
N ALA A 524 -9.26 -31.89 18.32
CA ALA A 524 -9.25 -32.85 17.21
C ALA A 524 -8.41 -34.10 17.54
N LEU A 525 -7.27 -33.93 18.22
CA LEU A 525 -6.47 -35.06 18.71
C LEU A 525 -7.27 -35.95 19.68
N LYS A 526 -7.98 -35.35 20.64
CA LYS A 526 -8.81 -36.08 21.62
C LYS A 526 -9.99 -36.80 20.98
N ASP A 527 -10.60 -36.15 19.99
CA ASP A 527 -11.74 -36.70 19.23
C ASP A 527 -11.29 -37.70 18.15
N GLN A 528 -9.98 -37.91 17.99
CA GLN A 528 -9.35 -38.80 17.02
C GLN A 528 -9.66 -38.42 15.56
N ASP A 529 -9.87 -37.13 15.31
CA ASP A 529 -10.18 -36.57 14.00
C ASP A 529 -8.89 -36.14 13.28
N THR A 530 -8.39 -36.99 12.39
CA THR A 530 -7.14 -36.76 11.66
C THR A 530 -7.23 -35.59 10.69
N GLU A 531 -8.40 -35.36 10.08
CA GLU A 531 -8.59 -34.31 9.08
C GLU A 531 -8.58 -32.92 9.75
N HIS A 532 -9.32 -32.78 10.85
CA HIS A 532 -9.34 -31.54 11.62
C HIS A 532 -8.01 -31.28 12.33
N LEU A 533 -7.32 -32.33 12.79
CA LEU A 533 -5.99 -32.21 13.37
C LEU A 533 -4.98 -31.65 12.36
N ASP A 534 -4.90 -32.24 11.17
CA ASP A 534 -3.99 -31.79 10.10
C ASP A 534 -4.30 -30.36 9.66
N ARG A 535 -5.59 -30.03 9.49
CA ARG A 535 -6.04 -28.68 9.14
C ARG A 535 -5.64 -27.64 10.19
N ALA A 536 -5.90 -27.91 11.47
CA ALA A 536 -5.57 -27.00 12.56
C ALA A 536 -4.05 -26.83 12.71
N ALA A 537 -3.28 -27.92 12.61
CA ALA A 537 -1.83 -27.87 12.62
C ALA A 537 -1.26 -27.09 11.43
N GLY A 538 -1.84 -27.27 10.24
CA GLY A 538 -1.51 -26.51 9.04
C GLY A 538 -1.71 -25.00 9.24
N ALA A 539 -2.83 -24.60 9.85
CA ALA A 539 -3.13 -23.22 10.18
C ALA A 539 -2.13 -22.62 11.19
N ILE A 540 -1.81 -23.34 12.28
CA ILE A 540 -0.81 -22.91 13.28
C ILE A 540 0.54 -22.67 12.59
N ARG A 541 1.00 -23.64 11.78
CA ARG A 541 2.26 -23.54 11.05
C ARG A 541 2.27 -22.33 10.11
N ALA A 542 1.21 -22.14 9.33
CA ALA A 542 1.11 -21.05 8.36
C ALA A 542 1.08 -19.68 9.05
N ARG A 543 0.31 -19.52 10.14
CA ARG A 543 0.28 -18.26 10.91
C ARG A 543 1.62 -17.98 11.57
N ALA A 544 2.25 -18.96 12.19
CA ALA A 544 3.56 -18.79 12.82
C ALA A 544 4.65 -18.43 11.80
N ALA A 545 4.63 -19.04 10.62
CA ALA A 545 5.53 -18.67 9.52
C ALA A 545 5.27 -17.23 9.01
N ARG A 546 4.00 -16.83 8.89
CA ARG A 546 3.65 -15.46 8.51
C ARG A 546 4.07 -14.42 9.55
N VAL A 547 3.92 -14.71 10.85
CA VAL A 547 4.45 -13.88 11.93
C VAL A 547 5.95 -13.68 11.78
N ALA A 548 6.70 -14.76 11.54
CA ALA A 548 8.14 -14.66 11.32
C ALA A 548 8.48 -13.80 10.09
N HIS A 549 7.75 -13.97 8.99
CA HIS A 549 7.97 -13.21 7.76
C HIS A 549 7.74 -11.70 7.95
N ILE A 550 6.57 -11.31 8.46
CA ILE A 550 6.21 -9.90 8.67
C ILE A 550 7.15 -9.23 9.66
N VAL A 551 7.48 -9.90 10.77
CA VAL A 551 8.40 -9.33 11.77
C VAL A 551 9.81 -9.19 11.19
N THR A 552 10.28 -10.13 10.37
CA THR A 552 11.58 -10.02 9.71
C THR A 552 11.62 -8.83 8.76
N GLY A 553 10.61 -8.67 7.89
CA GLY A 553 10.51 -7.53 6.98
C GLY A 553 10.41 -6.19 7.71
N GLU A 554 9.64 -6.14 8.80
CA GLU A 554 9.59 -4.95 9.66
C GLU A 554 10.98 -4.66 10.26
N MET A 555 11.71 -5.66 10.77
CA MET A 555 13.04 -5.46 11.36
C MET A 555 14.07 -4.95 10.34
N ASP A 556 13.93 -5.28 9.05
CA ASP A 556 14.82 -4.79 7.98
C ASP A 556 14.69 -3.27 7.76
N SER A 557 13.60 -2.65 8.23
CA SER A 557 13.40 -1.20 8.19
C SER A 557 14.16 -0.43 9.29
N TYR A 558 14.71 -1.13 10.29
CA TYR A 558 15.45 -0.54 11.41
C TYR A 558 16.97 -0.74 11.25
N GLU A 559 17.75 0.17 11.84
CA GLU A 559 19.20 -0.03 11.90
C GLU A 559 19.56 -1.26 12.76
N PRO A 560 20.51 -2.11 12.31
CA PRO A 560 20.95 -3.26 13.08
C PRO A 560 21.48 -2.88 14.47
N GLY A 561 20.98 -3.53 15.52
CA GLY A 561 21.41 -3.29 16.89
C GLY A 561 20.75 -4.23 17.89
N ALA A 562 20.92 -3.94 19.19
CA ALA A 562 20.45 -4.81 20.28
C ALA A 562 18.93 -5.10 20.22
N TYR A 563 18.14 -4.16 19.71
CA TYR A 563 16.70 -4.35 19.49
C TYR A 563 16.41 -5.36 18.37
N THR A 564 16.92 -5.10 17.16
CA THR A 564 16.65 -5.98 16.01
C THR A 564 17.22 -7.36 16.27
N GLU A 565 18.40 -7.48 16.88
CA GLU A 565 18.98 -8.75 17.32
C GLU A 565 18.12 -9.46 18.39
N GLY A 566 17.52 -8.69 19.32
CA GLY A 566 16.64 -9.22 20.37
C GLY A 566 15.36 -9.83 19.78
N VAL A 567 14.70 -9.10 18.89
CA VAL A 567 13.50 -9.58 18.17
C VAL A 567 13.85 -10.77 17.28
N MET A 568 14.90 -10.65 16.47
CA MET A 568 15.31 -11.69 15.52
C MET A 568 15.77 -12.99 16.21
N ARG A 569 16.26 -12.93 17.46
CA ARG A 569 16.54 -14.15 18.24
C ARG A 569 15.29 -15.00 18.44
N ASN A 570 14.16 -14.37 18.78
CA ASN A 570 12.89 -15.07 19.00
C ASN A 570 12.29 -15.54 17.67
N VAL A 571 12.38 -14.72 16.61
CA VAL A 571 11.97 -15.11 15.25
C VAL A 571 12.75 -16.32 14.74
N ASN A 572 14.08 -16.33 14.91
CA ASN A 572 14.93 -17.45 14.51
C ASN A 572 14.62 -18.72 15.32
N PHE A 573 14.30 -18.58 16.61
CA PHE A 573 13.87 -19.72 17.42
C PHE A 573 12.52 -20.30 16.95
N LEU A 574 11.56 -19.42 16.60
CA LEU A 574 10.27 -19.83 16.06
C LEU A 574 10.44 -20.66 14.78
N THR A 575 11.22 -20.15 13.82
CA THR A 575 11.39 -20.77 12.49
C THR A 575 12.29 -21.99 12.49
N SER A 576 13.39 -21.95 13.26
CA SER A 576 14.42 -22.99 13.22
C SER A 576 14.21 -24.11 14.24
N SER A 577 13.41 -23.89 15.29
CA SER A 577 13.18 -24.87 16.36
C SER A 577 11.71 -25.14 16.62
N ALA A 578 10.93 -24.13 17.01
CA ALA A 578 9.58 -24.37 17.52
C ALA A 578 8.64 -24.94 16.44
N ILE A 579 8.59 -24.34 15.24
CA ILE A 579 7.76 -24.82 14.13
C ILE A 579 8.17 -26.25 13.69
N PRO A 580 9.45 -26.56 13.41
CA PRO A 580 9.86 -27.91 13.05
C PRO A 580 9.52 -28.99 14.09
N GLU A 581 9.71 -28.67 15.38
CA GLU A 581 9.38 -29.58 16.49
C GLU A 581 7.87 -29.84 16.55
N PHE A 582 7.05 -28.79 16.43
CA PHE A 582 5.60 -28.92 16.36
C PHE A 582 5.15 -29.78 15.19
N VAL A 583 5.66 -29.52 13.97
CA VAL A 583 5.32 -30.32 12.78
C VAL A 583 5.71 -31.78 12.95
N THR A 584 6.88 -32.05 13.55
CA THR A 584 7.32 -33.42 13.84
C THR A 584 6.34 -34.12 14.78
N GLN A 585 5.93 -33.45 15.86
CA GLN A 585 5.00 -34.03 16.83
C GLN A 585 3.60 -34.25 16.24
N VAL A 586 3.12 -33.34 15.38
CA VAL A 586 1.85 -33.50 14.65
C VAL A 586 1.89 -34.74 13.76
N ASN A 587 2.99 -34.96 13.03
CA ASN A 587 3.13 -36.16 12.20
C ASN A 587 3.12 -37.44 13.05
N VAL A 588 3.81 -37.45 14.19
CA VAL A 588 3.77 -38.58 15.14
C VAL A 588 2.35 -38.83 15.65
N ALA A 589 1.59 -37.77 15.95
CA ALA A 589 0.20 -37.88 16.38
C ALA A 589 -0.70 -38.45 15.28
N LEU A 590 -0.56 -37.97 14.04
CA LEU A 590 -1.31 -38.47 12.88
C LEU A 590 -0.97 -39.93 12.57
N GLU A 591 0.30 -40.32 12.67
CA GLU A 591 0.72 -41.71 12.52
C GLU A 591 0.13 -42.60 13.63
N ALA A 592 0.19 -42.17 14.90
CA ALA A 592 -0.38 -42.91 16.02
C ALA A 592 -1.89 -43.11 15.88
N LEU A 593 -2.61 -42.07 15.42
CA LEU A 593 -4.03 -42.11 15.09
C LEU A 593 -4.32 -43.11 13.96
N SER A 594 -3.55 -43.06 12.87
CA SER A 594 -3.72 -43.96 11.72
C SER A 594 -3.52 -45.44 12.08
N GLN A 595 -2.67 -45.71 13.08
CA GLN A 595 -2.35 -47.05 13.56
C GLN A 595 -3.21 -47.49 14.76
N ASN A 596 -4.17 -46.66 15.22
CA ASN A 596 -4.97 -46.88 16.43
C ASN A 596 -4.11 -47.17 17.69
N SER A 597 -2.98 -46.47 17.83
CA SER A 597 -1.98 -46.68 18.88
C SER A 597 -1.84 -45.49 19.85
N LEU A 598 -2.90 -44.68 19.97
CA LEU A 598 -2.95 -43.49 20.83
C LEU A 598 -2.62 -43.74 22.31
N GLU A 599 -2.80 -44.96 22.83
CA GLU A 599 -2.44 -45.29 24.22
C GLU A 599 -0.94 -45.11 24.53
N VAL A 600 -0.09 -45.09 23.49
CA VAL A 600 1.36 -44.87 23.59
C VAL A 600 1.75 -43.41 23.32
N PHE A 601 0.81 -42.59 22.86
CA PHE A 601 1.07 -41.20 22.52
C PHE A 601 1.06 -40.32 23.78
N GLU A 602 2.11 -39.52 23.97
CA GLU A 602 2.21 -38.60 25.12
C GLU A 602 1.46 -37.28 24.86
N ASP A 603 0.17 -37.24 25.22
CA ASP A 603 -0.68 -36.05 25.11
C ASP A 603 -0.06 -34.79 25.74
N ASN A 604 0.62 -34.94 26.88
CA ASN A 604 1.26 -33.83 27.58
C ASN A 604 2.40 -33.20 26.75
N GLN A 605 3.20 -34.03 26.08
CA GLN A 605 4.29 -33.56 25.24
C GLN A 605 3.75 -32.77 24.03
N PHE A 606 2.65 -33.24 23.43
CA PHE A 606 1.98 -32.52 22.34
C PHE A 606 1.48 -31.14 22.77
N VAL A 607 0.84 -31.06 23.95
CA VAL A 607 0.34 -29.80 24.50
C VAL A 607 1.50 -28.85 24.82
N ASP A 608 2.59 -29.34 25.40
CA ASP A 608 3.76 -28.52 25.72
C ASP A 608 4.45 -27.96 24.47
N ILE A 609 4.62 -28.77 23.41
CA ILE A 609 5.18 -28.33 22.13
C ILE A 609 4.24 -27.33 21.44
N SER A 610 2.92 -27.57 21.47
CA SER A 610 1.94 -26.63 20.92
C SER A 610 1.99 -25.28 21.65
N LYS A 611 2.06 -25.31 22.99
CA LYS A 611 2.19 -24.12 23.82
C LYS A 611 3.49 -23.35 23.54
N LYS A 612 4.58 -24.06 23.25
CA LYS A 612 5.87 -23.45 22.88
C LYS A 612 5.76 -22.53 21.65
N ILE A 613 4.91 -22.87 20.67
CA ILE A 613 4.62 -22.00 19.51
C ILE A 613 3.98 -20.70 19.99
N TYR A 614 2.92 -20.80 20.80
CA TYR A 614 2.20 -19.65 21.33
C TYR A 614 3.11 -18.76 22.18
N ASP A 615 3.86 -19.34 23.12
CA ASP A 615 4.77 -18.60 24.01
C ASP A 615 5.84 -17.87 23.20
N THR A 616 6.40 -18.50 22.16
CA THR A 616 7.40 -17.85 21.29
C THR A 616 6.80 -16.67 20.50
N VAL A 617 5.59 -16.81 19.96
CA VAL A 617 4.89 -15.71 19.26
C VAL A 617 4.57 -14.56 20.22
N HIS A 618 4.16 -14.88 21.44
CA HIS A 618 3.95 -13.90 22.50
C HIS A 618 5.25 -13.15 22.83
N ASP A 619 6.37 -13.86 22.98
CA ASP A 619 7.68 -13.25 23.24
C ASP A 619 8.15 -12.34 22.11
N ILE A 620 7.89 -12.71 20.84
CA ILE A 620 8.13 -11.84 19.68
C ILE A 620 7.32 -10.55 19.82
N ARG A 621 6.00 -10.66 20.07
CA ARG A 621 5.12 -9.49 20.25
C ARG A 621 5.60 -8.57 21.38
N CYS A 622 5.93 -9.14 22.54
CA CYS A 622 6.49 -8.37 23.65
C CYS A 622 7.80 -7.66 23.28
N SER A 623 8.69 -8.35 22.55
CA SER A 623 9.98 -7.79 22.13
C SER A 623 9.82 -6.62 21.16
N VAL A 624 8.88 -6.72 20.20
CA VAL A 624 8.56 -5.63 19.26
C VAL A 624 8.01 -4.39 20.01
N MET A 625 7.18 -4.59 21.04
CA MET A 625 6.61 -3.48 21.82
C MET A 625 7.62 -2.76 22.72
N MET A 626 8.74 -3.39 23.12
CA MET A 626 9.70 -2.83 24.09
C MET A 626 10.39 -1.53 23.65
N ILE A 627 10.54 -1.26 22.34
CA ILE A 627 11.17 0.00 21.88
C ILE A 627 10.23 1.20 22.02
N ARG A 628 8.92 1.02 21.79
CA ARG A 628 7.97 2.13 21.65
C ARG A 628 7.69 2.86 22.97
N SER A 629 8.04 2.27 24.12
CA SER A 629 7.97 2.91 25.44
C SER A 629 9.21 3.73 25.83
N SER A 630 10.33 3.58 25.09
CA SER A 630 11.63 4.20 25.46
C SER A 630 12.05 5.38 24.58
N GLN A 631 11.40 5.56 23.42
CA GLN A 631 11.69 6.61 22.44
C GLN A 631 10.57 7.68 22.30
N GLY A 632 9.48 7.57 23.07
CA GLY A 632 8.44 8.61 23.16
C GLY A 632 8.63 9.46 24.41
N GLU A 633 8.97 10.73 24.22
CA GLU A 633 8.92 11.84 25.18
C GLU A 633 9.28 11.52 26.66
N LYS A 634 10.45 12.00 27.09
CA LYS A 634 10.59 12.48 28.47
C LYS A 634 9.62 13.64 28.69
N ILE A 635 8.36 13.33 28.98
CA ILE A 635 7.47 14.28 29.65
C ILE A 635 8.01 14.37 31.08
N GLU A 636 8.70 15.46 31.39
CA GLU A 636 8.90 15.88 32.78
C GLU A 636 7.53 16.08 33.41
N VAL A 637 7.03 15.05 34.10
CA VAL A 637 5.90 15.21 35.00
C VAL A 637 6.41 15.99 36.21
N LEU A 638 6.19 17.31 36.20
CA LEU A 638 6.32 18.16 37.38
C LEU A 638 5.55 17.52 38.55
N PRO A 639 6.18 17.36 39.73
CA PRO A 639 5.50 16.74 40.86
C PRO A 639 4.47 17.70 41.44
N CYS A 640 3.18 17.43 41.19
CA CYS A 640 2.09 18.05 41.93
C CYS A 640 2.15 17.61 43.39
N GLN A 641 2.39 18.56 44.29
CA GLN A 641 2.31 18.40 45.73
C GLN A 641 0.86 18.08 46.15
N LEU A 642 0.66 16.92 46.77
CA LEU A 642 -0.55 16.58 47.50
C LEU A 642 -0.40 16.96 48.98
N PRO A 643 -1.35 17.68 49.59
CA PRO A 643 -1.46 17.76 51.05
C PRO A 643 -2.50 16.76 51.59
N GLY A 644 -2.08 15.94 52.56
CA GLY A 644 -2.87 15.52 53.72
C GLY A 644 -3.82 14.31 53.58
N LEU A 645 -3.41 13.19 54.19
CA LEU A 645 -4.25 12.04 54.58
C LEU A 645 -5.51 12.49 55.36
N ILE A 646 -6.66 11.83 55.13
CA ILE A 646 -7.50 11.22 56.19
C ILE A 646 -8.14 9.91 55.66
N GLU A 647 -8.13 8.92 56.55
CA GLU A 647 -8.71 7.58 56.50
C GLU A 647 -10.20 7.53 56.15
N SER A 648 -10.60 6.64 55.25
CA SER A 648 -11.76 5.73 55.36
C SER A 648 -12.01 5.06 54.01
N VAL A 649 -11.89 3.73 53.94
CA VAL A 649 -12.35 2.92 52.81
C VAL A 649 -13.69 2.30 53.19
N PRO A 650 -14.81 2.68 52.57
CA PRO A 650 -15.98 1.84 52.46
C PRO A 650 -15.97 1.10 51.12
N GLU A 651 -16.34 -0.18 51.18
CA GLU A 651 -16.63 -1.06 50.05
C GLU A 651 -17.54 -0.39 49.01
N TYR A 652 -17.11 -0.37 47.75
CA TYR A 652 -18.00 -0.20 46.60
C TYR A 652 -17.73 -1.27 45.55
N SER A 653 -18.80 -1.99 45.26
CA SER A 653 -18.94 -3.10 44.33
C SER A 653 -18.63 -2.71 42.88
N LEU A 654 -17.77 -3.47 42.21
CA LEU A 654 -17.62 -3.45 40.76
C LEU A 654 -18.77 -4.22 40.08
N PRO A 655 -19.39 -3.69 39.01
CA PRO A 655 -20.42 -4.40 38.26
C PRO A 655 -19.85 -5.31 37.15
N LEU A 656 -20.31 -6.57 37.17
CA LEU A 656 -20.73 -7.39 36.03
C LEU A 656 -19.91 -7.35 34.72
N ILE A 657 -18.79 -8.08 34.67
CA ILE A 657 -18.17 -8.58 33.41
C ILE A 657 -18.14 -10.13 33.37
N THR A 658 -18.67 -10.81 34.41
CA THR A 658 -18.50 -12.25 34.59
C THR A 658 -19.67 -13.13 34.14
N GLU A 659 -20.85 -12.58 33.80
CA GLU A 659 -22.03 -13.43 33.58
C GLU A 659 -22.05 -14.19 32.23
N GLY A 660 -21.52 -13.62 31.14
CA GLY A 660 -21.56 -14.31 29.84
C GLY A 660 -20.59 -15.48 29.68
N PHE A 661 -19.39 -15.34 30.24
CA PHE A 661 -18.33 -16.35 30.16
C PHE A 661 -18.51 -17.44 31.23
N SER A 662 -19.05 -17.08 32.41
CA SER A 662 -19.28 -18.04 33.49
C SER A 662 -20.44 -18.97 33.18
N VAL A 663 -21.54 -18.52 32.55
CA VAL A 663 -22.75 -19.33 32.35
C VAL A 663 -22.51 -20.48 31.35
N LYS A 664 -21.87 -20.21 30.21
CA LYS A 664 -21.51 -21.26 29.22
C LYS A 664 -20.49 -22.26 29.79
N LEU A 665 -19.50 -21.78 30.54
CA LEU A 665 -18.54 -22.67 31.19
C LEU A 665 -19.20 -23.52 32.27
N THR A 666 -20.15 -22.97 33.04
CA THR A 666 -20.91 -23.74 34.04
C THR A 666 -21.89 -24.74 33.45
N GLU A 667 -22.50 -24.46 32.30
CA GLU A 667 -23.34 -25.45 31.59
C GLU A 667 -22.51 -26.61 31.02
N GLU A 668 -21.33 -26.30 30.46
CA GLU A 668 -20.38 -27.31 29.97
C GLU A 668 -19.83 -28.18 31.12
N ILE A 669 -19.50 -27.56 32.27
CA ILE A 669 -19.02 -28.24 33.48
C ILE A 669 -20.14 -29.08 34.13
N ALA A 670 -21.39 -28.61 34.11
CA ALA A 670 -22.53 -29.36 34.61
C ALA A 670 -22.84 -30.60 33.75
N ASN A 671 -22.72 -30.48 32.42
CA ASN A 671 -22.87 -31.62 31.50
C ASN A 671 -21.74 -32.64 31.63
N GLN A 672 -20.50 -32.20 31.90
CA GLN A 672 -19.38 -33.13 32.05
C GLN A 672 -19.34 -33.84 33.42
N ASN A 673 -19.84 -33.23 34.50
CA ASN A 673 -19.96 -33.86 35.81
C ASN A 673 -20.93 -35.05 35.85
N ALA A 674 -21.88 -35.12 34.91
CA ALA A 674 -22.76 -36.30 34.75
C ALA A 674 -22.02 -37.53 34.16
N SER A 675 -20.81 -37.35 33.61
CA SER A 675 -20.04 -38.39 32.90
C SER A 675 -18.83 -38.94 33.66
N GLY A 676 -18.56 -38.47 34.88
CA GLY A 676 -17.53 -39.06 35.77
C GLY A 676 -16.06 -38.79 35.38
N ARG A 677 -15.75 -37.82 34.51
CA ARG A 677 -14.38 -37.48 34.10
C ARG A 677 -13.79 -36.31 34.91
N TRP A 678 -13.22 -36.62 36.07
CA TRP A 678 -12.66 -35.62 37.00
C TRP A 678 -11.34 -34.97 36.56
N GLU A 679 -10.55 -35.64 35.71
CA GLU A 679 -9.25 -35.13 35.24
C GLU A 679 -9.38 -34.04 34.15
N SER A 680 -10.43 -34.14 33.32
CA SER A 680 -10.74 -33.17 32.25
C SER A 680 -11.13 -31.79 32.80
N THR A 681 -11.86 -31.75 33.91
CA THR A 681 -12.28 -30.51 34.57
C THR A 681 -11.08 -29.77 35.17
N VAL A 682 -10.08 -30.49 35.68
CA VAL A 682 -8.87 -29.89 36.29
C VAL A 682 -7.95 -29.27 35.24
N LEU A 683 -7.82 -29.84 34.04
CA LEU A 683 -7.01 -29.30 32.94
C LEU A 683 -7.65 -28.06 32.30
N LEU A 684 -8.97 -28.08 32.07
CA LEU A 684 -9.73 -26.91 31.61
C LEU A 684 -9.74 -25.79 32.66
N LEU A 685 -9.91 -26.13 33.94
CA LEU A 685 -9.81 -25.16 35.04
C LEU A 685 -8.39 -24.60 35.19
N LYS A 686 -7.33 -25.39 34.98
CA LYS A 686 -5.94 -24.89 34.96
C LYS A 686 -5.71 -23.89 33.82
N MET A 687 -6.20 -24.18 32.62
CA MET A 687 -6.07 -23.28 31.46
C MET A 687 -6.90 -21.99 31.66
N ALA A 688 -8.13 -22.09 32.18
CA ALA A 688 -8.97 -20.94 32.50
C ALA A 688 -8.40 -20.09 33.67
N TRP A 689 -7.82 -20.74 34.67
CA TRP A 689 -7.16 -20.10 35.81
C TRP A 689 -5.87 -19.37 35.39
N ILE A 690 -5.08 -19.94 34.47
CA ILE A 690 -3.92 -19.27 33.86
C ILE A 690 -4.34 -18.04 33.04
N GLY A 691 -5.48 -18.12 32.33
CA GLY A 691 -6.07 -16.97 31.65
C GLY A 691 -6.53 -15.86 32.61
N ALA A 692 -7.10 -16.25 33.76
CA ALA A 692 -7.58 -15.32 34.78
C ALA A 692 -6.44 -14.66 35.61
N GLU A 693 -5.40 -15.40 36.00
CA GLU A 693 -4.21 -14.85 36.70
C GLU A 693 -3.45 -13.85 35.82
N ARG A 694 -3.44 -14.04 34.49
CA ARG A 694 -2.77 -13.13 33.54
C ARG A 694 -3.57 -11.86 33.24
N LEU A 695 -4.90 -11.92 33.23
CA LEU A 695 -5.75 -10.71 33.21
C LEU A 695 -5.59 -9.89 34.50
N GLN A 696 -5.43 -10.55 35.65
CA GLN A 696 -5.06 -9.90 36.90
C GLN A 696 -3.66 -9.27 36.84
N SER A 697 -2.72 -9.90 36.13
CA SER A 697 -1.36 -9.37 35.92
C SER A 697 -1.35 -8.13 35.00
N GLN A 698 -2.20 -8.08 33.96
CA GLN A 698 -2.42 -6.85 33.16
C GLN A 698 -3.02 -5.71 33.99
N ALA A 699 -3.93 -6.02 34.93
CA ALA A 699 -4.47 -5.04 35.87
C ALA A 699 -3.42 -4.56 36.89
N LEU A 700 -2.57 -5.47 37.38
CA LEU A 700 -1.48 -5.20 38.33
C LEU A 700 -0.33 -4.39 37.70
N ILE A 701 0.02 -4.60 36.43
CA ILE A 701 1.03 -3.78 35.72
C ILE A 701 0.54 -2.33 35.57
N SER A 702 -0.76 -2.13 35.38
CA SER A 702 -1.37 -0.79 35.37
C SER A 702 -1.35 -0.12 36.76
N THR A 703 -1.39 -0.90 37.86
CA THR A 703 -1.32 -0.37 39.24
C THR A 703 0.11 -0.23 39.78
N TYR A 704 1.06 -1.03 39.32
CA TYR A 704 2.47 -0.99 39.75
C TYR A 704 3.21 0.28 39.28
N HIS A 705 2.69 0.99 38.28
CA HIS A 705 3.18 2.31 37.89
C HIS A 705 2.87 3.44 38.89
N VAL A 706 2.09 3.18 39.94
CA VAL A 706 1.75 4.17 40.99
C VAL A 706 2.61 4.03 42.26
N PHE A 707 3.33 2.91 42.44
CA PHE A 707 4.18 2.70 43.64
C PHE A 707 5.52 2.06 43.28
N GLN A 708 6.56 2.88 43.10
CA GLN A 708 7.94 2.45 43.35
C GLN A 708 8.59 3.32 44.44
N PRO A 709 9.37 2.72 45.35
CA PRO A 709 10.02 3.42 46.45
C PRO A 709 11.24 4.21 45.96
N THR A 710 11.42 5.41 46.51
CA THR A 710 12.59 6.28 46.26
C THR A 710 13.91 5.60 46.65
N PRO A 711 14.97 5.70 45.82
CA PRO A 711 16.29 5.22 46.21
C PRO A 711 16.94 6.19 47.20
N VAL A 712 17.35 5.66 48.35
CA VAL A 712 18.15 6.34 49.36
C VAL A 712 19.53 6.67 48.76
N SER A 713 19.86 7.97 48.73
CA SER A 713 21.20 8.46 48.38
C SER A 713 22.19 8.18 49.53
N PRO A 714 23.42 7.70 49.28
CA PRO A 714 24.45 7.67 50.31
C PRO A 714 25.06 9.08 50.47
N ALA A 715 25.13 9.52 51.73
CA ALA A 715 25.57 10.84 52.16
C ALA A 715 27.04 11.16 51.82
N VAL A 716 27.28 12.44 51.51
CA VAL A 716 28.21 13.29 52.27
C VAL A 716 27.37 14.35 52.97
#